data_AF-A0AA97ALK9-F1
#
_entry.id   AF-A0AA97ALK9-F1
#
_cell.length_a   1.000
_cell.length_b   1.000
_cell.length_c   1.000
_cell.angle_alpha   90.00
_cell.angle_beta   90.00
_cell.angle_gamma   90.00
#
_symmetry.space_group_name_H-M   'P 1'
#
loop_
_entity.id
_entity.type
_entity.pdbx_description
1 polymer ?
#
loop_
_entity_poly.entity_id
_entity_poly.type
_entity_poly.pdbx_seq_one_letter_code
_entity_poly.pdbx_strand_id
1 'polypeptide(L)'
;MVTQRKFADYQSSSLSSQLDTTRHSSPLNASQLEPVLTPSRLESPAAIQINETEFTEQLSPHTKNSNWHSADEMEAGIRSTGVGRQAGRLTKPTQDSRSPHLSSEFLHKVDAIGQRLKIPGEYLMAIMGFETGGTYSPKIQNKTSGATGLIQFLPSTARSLGTSTEQLSKMSAVQQLDYVEKYFQPYAGKLRSLQDTYMAVFHPKSIGKPSDSVIARQGTKAFNWNKGLDTNQDGKITAAEATERVRKYLSEQRGEKLDQSSQTSHQPKVGEIPKTDPDGTISTAKNWGNLSDQTRRGSGSIGGEYDANDLVRFRVNDRTNVNINLRGLSADANIELIRDKNQNQQVDPGEIIESSRKSGSSPESLSQILGEKPLDRGDYFVRVSSNSDAKTPYNLEIASTKLDGRIRADKAPAGIYRYDASGKTDEGIDPNKETIVVTHGWNGDDDSASIRELAKAASKSGAQVLAIDWSSLAKSFELRPDIAAGRITPVAEWAQERLVKLGIKPEKTTLIGHSFGSYVSAEIGRKFVESGAGKVKNLVALDPAVRFDLDERTGRRDLPKPFRDVANNSLAFIASNGAQGLGGIPGNNDQAATAHNSFVVRFPLGASLTGPHSRVVDTFTDALHQGFLRLPSLTLPNHQDNYYNDLGRSLTPVPGHAIRVPGFAHEGSISVNWTGKKDDWSERDRRHPRSTGNPVYIEGLTRVVDNSGREETTWT
;
A
#
# COMPACT_ATOMS: atom_id res chain seq x y z
N MET A 1 -11.19 -40.37 -22.04
CA MET A 1 -10.22 -41.36 -21.55
C MET A 1 -8.81 -40.77 -21.73
N VAL A 2 -8.16 -40.38 -20.63
CA VAL A 2 -6.94 -41.02 -20.07
C VAL A 2 -5.65 -40.47 -20.73
N THR A 3 -5.06 -39.38 -20.22
CA THR A 3 -3.94 -39.24 -19.23
C THR A 3 -2.49 -39.30 -19.78
N GLN A 4 -1.76 -38.19 -19.55
CA GLN A 4 -0.44 -38.05 -18.86
C GLN A 4 0.91 -38.64 -19.36
N ARG A 5 1.96 -37.81 -19.10
CA ARG A 5 3.43 -38.02 -18.89
C ARG A 5 4.36 -38.04 -20.12
N LYS A 6 5.65 -37.66 -20.10
CA LYS A 6 6.59 -36.72 -19.39
C LYS A 6 8.03 -37.27 -19.68
N PHE A 7 9.07 -36.39 -19.66
CA PHE A 7 10.55 -36.64 -19.56
C PHE A 7 11.29 -37.14 -20.83
N ALA A 8 12.58 -36.90 -21.12
CA ALA A 8 13.69 -36.05 -20.60
C ALA A 8 14.88 -36.11 -21.60
N ASP A 9 15.84 -35.18 -21.43
CA ASP A 9 17.29 -35.24 -21.72
C ASP A 9 17.85 -35.49 -23.14
N TYR A 10 18.78 -34.61 -23.57
CA TYR A 10 20.01 -35.02 -24.24
C TYR A 10 21.10 -33.93 -24.12
N GLN A 11 22.21 -34.28 -23.45
CA GLN A 11 23.50 -33.59 -23.51
C GLN A 11 24.46 -34.34 -24.46
N SER A 12 25.38 -33.57 -25.02
CA SER A 12 26.73 -33.93 -25.48
C SER A 12 26.93 -34.53 -26.89
N SER A 13 27.67 -33.79 -27.72
CA SER A 13 28.78 -34.32 -28.50
C SER A 13 29.84 -33.23 -28.76
N SER A 14 31.09 -33.61 -28.47
CA SER A 14 32.38 -32.98 -28.79
C SER A 14 32.79 -33.38 -30.25
N LEU A 15 33.86 -32.96 -30.95
CA LEU A 15 35.18 -32.41 -30.63
C LEU A 15 35.93 -32.03 -31.96
N SER A 16 36.98 -31.19 -31.84
CA SER A 16 38.22 -31.09 -32.67
C SER A 16 38.22 -30.27 -33.98
N SER A 17 39.29 -29.64 -34.46
CA SER A 17 40.54 -29.01 -33.96
C SER A 17 41.29 -28.45 -35.19
N GLN A 18 42.03 -27.33 -35.08
CA GLN A 18 43.40 -27.15 -35.60
C GLN A 18 43.92 -25.70 -35.46
N LEU A 19 45.21 -25.62 -35.14
CA LEU A 19 46.07 -24.46 -34.91
C LEU A 19 46.78 -24.00 -36.20
N ASP A 20 47.16 -22.72 -36.28
CA ASP A 20 48.45 -22.33 -36.86
C ASP A 20 49.03 -21.05 -36.21
N THR A 21 50.35 -20.88 -36.33
CA THR A 21 51.27 -20.14 -35.45
C THR A 21 52.17 -19.15 -36.22
N THR A 22 53.02 -18.42 -35.46
CA THR A 22 54.19 -17.53 -35.81
C THR A 22 53.89 -16.02 -35.73
N ARG A 23 54.43 -15.18 -34.82
CA ARG A 23 55.76 -14.81 -34.21
C ARG A 23 56.57 -13.76 -34.98
N HIS A 24 56.78 -12.58 -34.36
CA HIS A 24 58.01 -11.75 -34.32
C HIS A 24 57.76 -10.54 -33.38
N SER A 25 58.32 -10.49 -32.15
CA SER A 25 59.65 -9.98 -31.70
C SER A 25 59.61 -8.58 -31.05
N SER A 26 59.88 -8.51 -29.73
CA SER A 26 60.05 -7.34 -28.82
C SER A 26 61.43 -6.62 -29.03
N PRO A 27 61.82 -5.47 -28.39
CA PRO A 27 61.64 -5.12 -26.95
C PRO A 27 61.52 -3.60 -26.53
N LEU A 28 61.11 -3.38 -25.24
CA LEU A 28 61.33 -2.24 -24.31
C LEU A 28 60.86 -0.81 -24.74
N ASN A 29 60.15 0.00 -23.94
CA ASN A 29 60.47 0.45 -22.57
C ASN A 29 59.24 1.11 -21.86
N ALA A 30 59.32 1.19 -20.54
CA ALA A 30 58.28 1.58 -19.60
C ALA A 30 57.92 3.08 -19.56
N SER A 31 56.63 3.40 -19.37
CA SER A 31 56.13 4.34 -18.35
C SER A 31 54.61 4.58 -18.50
N GLN A 32 53.93 4.65 -17.34
CA GLN A 32 52.57 5.18 -17.11
C GLN A 32 51.36 4.27 -17.43
N LEU A 33 50.79 3.68 -16.36
CA LEU A 33 49.39 3.80 -15.92
C LEU A 33 48.95 2.50 -15.21
N GLU A 34 48.93 2.51 -13.87
CA GLU A 34 48.14 1.55 -13.10
C GLU A 34 46.78 2.14 -12.73
N PRO A 35 45.68 1.38 -12.85
CA PRO A 35 44.52 1.54 -12.01
C PRO A 35 44.58 0.51 -10.87
N VAL A 36 44.90 0.99 -9.66
CA VAL A 36 44.69 0.25 -8.41
C VAL A 36 43.20 0.34 -8.05
N LEU A 37 42.46 -0.75 -8.21
CA LEU A 37 41.20 -0.98 -7.50
C LEU A 37 41.22 -2.40 -6.93
N THR A 38 41.79 -2.53 -5.73
CA THR A 38 41.48 -3.66 -4.83
C THR A 38 40.22 -3.31 -4.03
N PRO A 39 39.17 -4.15 -4.01
CA PRO A 39 38.04 -3.95 -3.12
C PRO A 39 38.46 -4.24 -1.67
N SER A 40 38.54 -3.21 -0.85
CA SER A 40 38.73 -3.34 0.60
C SER A 40 37.50 -4.01 1.22
N ARG A 41 37.69 -5.25 1.68
CA ARG A 41 36.73 -6.01 2.49
C ARG A 41 36.48 -5.26 3.80
N LEU A 42 35.25 -4.80 4.01
CA LEU A 42 34.81 -4.16 5.26
C LEU A 42 34.87 -5.19 6.40
N GLU A 43 35.78 -5.01 7.36
CA GLU A 43 35.80 -5.82 8.58
C GLU A 43 34.79 -5.26 9.62
N SER A 44 33.92 -6.13 10.14
CA SER A 44 32.98 -5.82 11.23
C SER A 44 33.74 -5.49 12.52
N PRO A 45 33.30 -4.49 13.31
CA PRO A 45 33.78 -4.34 14.68
C PRO A 45 33.25 -5.52 15.52
N ALA A 46 34.17 -6.38 15.93
CA ALA A 46 33.90 -7.50 16.83
C ALA A 46 33.23 -7.04 18.13
N ALA A 47 32.25 -7.81 18.62
CA ALA A 47 31.70 -7.71 19.98
C ALA A 47 32.80 -7.84 21.04
N ILE A 48 32.89 -6.88 21.96
CA ILE A 48 33.94 -6.84 22.98
C ILE A 48 33.35 -6.59 24.37
N GLN A 49 33.78 -7.46 25.29
CA GLN A 49 33.52 -7.53 26.72
C GLN A 49 33.52 -6.16 27.44
N ILE A 50 32.32 -5.70 27.76
CA ILE A 50 32.03 -4.87 28.93
C ILE A 50 31.58 -5.82 30.05
N ASN A 51 32.32 -5.83 31.15
CA ASN A 51 32.26 -6.76 32.30
C ASN A 51 30.89 -7.46 32.54
N GLU A 52 30.89 -8.79 32.49
CA GLU A 52 29.76 -9.71 32.70
C GLU A 52 29.36 -9.89 34.19
N THR A 53 28.98 -8.84 34.93
CA THR A 53 28.68 -9.00 36.38
C THR A 53 27.23 -8.83 36.83
N GLU A 54 26.24 -8.54 35.96
CA GLU A 54 24.87 -8.25 36.45
C GLU A 54 23.72 -8.96 35.70
N PHE A 55 24.00 -9.87 34.76
CA PHE A 55 22.92 -10.59 34.05
C PHE A 55 22.25 -11.69 34.91
N THR A 56 22.77 -11.97 36.11
CA THR A 56 22.22 -12.97 37.04
C THR A 56 21.17 -12.42 38.00
N GLU A 57 20.91 -11.11 38.05
CA GLU A 57 20.07 -10.52 39.12
C GLU A 57 18.59 -10.29 38.76
N GLN A 58 18.17 -10.53 37.51
CA GLN A 58 16.76 -10.36 37.11
C GLN A 58 15.96 -11.66 36.91
N LEU A 59 16.55 -12.83 37.22
CA LEU A 59 15.86 -14.12 37.14
C LEU A 59 15.88 -14.81 38.51
N SER A 60 14.95 -14.45 39.38
CA SER A 60 14.60 -15.27 40.55
C SER A 60 13.45 -16.24 40.23
N PRO A 61 13.36 -17.42 40.90
CA PRO A 61 12.76 -18.61 40.33
C PRO A 61 11.44 -19.02 41.00
N HIS A 62 10.31 -18.58 40.46
CA HIS A 62 8.98 -19.17 40.69
C HIS A 62 8.25 -19.10 39.34
N THR A 63 7.91 -20.17 38.62
CA THR A 63 7.11 -21.34 39.03
C THR A 63 7.39 -22.45 38.00
N LYS A 64 7.54 -23.71 38.42
CA LYS A 64 7.53 -24.85 37.50
C LYS A 64 6.15 -24.93 36.84
N ASN A 65 6.07 -24.67 35.53
CA ASN A 65 5.00 -25.19 34.70
C ASN A 65 5.62 -25.86 33.48
N SER A 66 5.77 -27.18 33.59
CA SER A 66 5.96 -28.08 32.47
C SER A 66 4.62 -28.17 31.73
N ASN A 67 4.48 -27.45 30.62
CA ASN A 67 3.59 -27.78 29.51
C ASN A 67 3.88 -26.85 28.33
N TRP A 68 4.88 -27.23 27.53
CA TRP A 68 5.11 -26.65 26.22
C TRP A 68 4.35 -27.51 25.20
N HIS A 69 3.24 -26.98 24.67
CA HIS A 69 2.55 -27.57 23.53
C HIS A 69 3.15 -27.03 22.22
N SER A 70 3.08 -27.84 21.16
CA SER A 70 3.69 -27.63 19.84
C SER A 70 3.25 -26.32 19.17
N ALA A 71 4.06 -25.85 18.22
CA ALA A 71 3.95 -24.56 17.52
C ALA A 71 2.64 -24.33 16.74
N ASP A 72 1.73 -25.29 16.71
CA ASP A 72 0.45 -25.23 15.98
C ASP A 72 -0.70 -24.59 16.80
N GLU A 73 -0.55 -24.36 18.11
CA GLU A 73 -1.65 -23.83 18.96
C GLU A 73 -1.61 -22.31 19.25
N MET A 74 -0.58 -21.57 18.78
CA MET A 74 -0.53 -20.10 18.93
C MET A 74 -1.42 -19.32 17.94
N GLU A 75 -2.04 -19.99 16.97
CA GLU A 75 -2.82 -19.32 15.91
C GLU A 75 -4.29 -19.03 16.30
N ALA A 76 -4.79 -19.55 17.43
CA ALA A 76 -6.20 -19.42 17.83
C ALA A 76 -6.53 -18.26 18.79
N GLY A 77 -5.54 -17.50 19.29
CA GLY A 77 -5.74 -16.49 20.35
C GLY A 77 -5.95 -15.04 19.88
N ILE A 78 -5.77 -14.72 18.60
CA ILE A 78 -5.77 -13.33 18.11
C ILE A 78 -7.17 -12.95 17.60
N ARG A 79 -8.16 -12.93 18.49
CA ARG A 79 -9.45 -12.26 18.27
C ARG A 79 -9.86 -11.48 19.52
N SER A 80 -9.13 -10.41 19.82
CA SER A 80 -9.68 -9.11 20.23
C SER A 80 -8.53 -8.19 20.63
N THR A 81 -8.77 -6.88 20.56
CA THR A 81 -7.86 -5.74 20.80
C THR A 81 -7.14 -5.24 19.54
N GLY A 82 -7.79 -4.27 18.89
CA GLY A 82 -7.22 -3.49 17.80
C GLY A 82 -6.43 -2.30 18.31
N VAL A 83 -5.22 -2.11 17.77
CA VAL A 83 -4.53 -0.83 17.58
C VAL A 83 -3.61 -1.02 16.37
N GLY A 84 -3.92 -0.37 15.24
CA GLY A 84 -3.19 -0.51 13.97
C GLY A 84 -1.91 0.32 13.92
N ARG A 85 -0.77 -0.34 13.67
CA ARG A 85 0.48 0.26 13.15
C ARG A 85 0.72 -0.34 11.76
N GLN A 86 0.73 0.46 10.70
CA GLN A 86 1.12 0.01 9.35
C GLN A 86 2.64 -0.21 9.32
N ALA A 87 3.08 -1.45 9.10
CA ALA A 87 4.47 -1.81 8.84
C ALA A 87 4.73 -1.81 7.32
N GLY A 88 5.83 -1.20 6.88
CA GLY A 88 6.29 -1.25 5.50
C GLY A 88 6.83 -2.64 5.17
N ARG A 89 6.43 -3.22 4.04
CA ARG A 89 6.88 -4.55 3.62
C ARG A 89 8.39 -4.54 3.34
N LEU A 90 9.16 -5.30 4.11
CA LEU A 90 10.62 -5.43 3.96
C LEU A 90 10.98 -5.96 2.56
N THR A 91 11.77 -5.20 1.80
CA THR A 91 12.34 -5.60 0.51
C THR A 91 13.81 -5.97 0.64
N LYS A 92 14.35 -6.72 -0.32
CA LYS A 92 15.78 -7.04 -0.33
C LYS A 92 16.63 -5.76 -0.45
N PRO A 93 17.70 -5.63 0.35
CA PRO A 93 18.85 -4.77 0.12
C PRO A 93 19.22 -4.48 -1.34
N THR A 94 19.45 -3.21 -1.70
CA THR A 94 19.78 -2.75 -3.06
C THR A 94 21.24 -2.89 -3.47
N GLN A 95 22.12 -3.38 -2.59
CA GLN A 95 23.43 -3.88 -3.02
C GLN A 95 23.24 -5.22 -3.75
N ASP A 96 24.08 -5.46 -4.76
CA ASP A 96 24.16 -6.56 -5.73
C ASP A 96 24.29 -7.98 -5.11
N SER A 97 23.54 -8.24 -4.05
CA SER A 97 23.65 -9.39 -3.18
C SER A 97 22.71 -10.49 -3.66
N ARG A 98 23.29 -11.41 -4.43
CA ARG A 98 22.86 -12.80 -4.43
C ARG A 98 23.10 -13.43 -3.03
N SER A 99 22.61 -12.82 -1.94
CA SER A 99 22.65 -13.48 -0.64
C SER A 99 21.55 -14.54 -0.61
N PRO A 100 21.90 -15.85 -0.60
CA PRO A 100 20.92 -16.93 -0.62
C PRO A 100 20.07 -16.97 0.66
N HIS A 101 20.43 -16.19 1.68
CA HIS A 101 19.79 -16.19 3.00
C HIS A 101 18.63 -15.21 3.14
N LEU A 102 18.46 -14.29 2.18
CA LEU A 102 17.34 -13.35 2.12
C LEU A 102 16.18 -13.93 1.28
N SER A 103 15.52 -14.98 1.79
CA SER A 103 14.30 -15.51 1.18
C SER A 103 13.09 -14.60 1.51
N SER A 104 12.00 -14.72 0.74
CA SER A 104 10.74 -14.03 1.06
C SER A 104 10.22 -14.43 2.46
N GLU A 105 10.43 -15.69 2.83
CA GLU A 105 10.13 -16.23 4.17
C GLU A 105 10.93 -15.52 5.27
N PHE A 106 12.24 -15.34 5.07
CA PHE A 106 13.09 -14.59 6.01
C PHE A 106 12.56 -13.17 6.22
N LEU A 107 12.27 -12.44 5.14
CA LEU A 107 11.78 -11.06 5.22
C LEU A 107 10.41 -10.96 5.89
N HIS A 108 9.47 -11.88 5.59
CA HIS A 108 8.17 -11.92 6.26
C HIS A 108 8.32 -12.24 7.75
N LYS A 109 9.20 -13.17 8.13
CA LYS A 109 9.43 -13.51 9.53
C LYS A 109 10.06 -12.34 10.30
N VAL A 110 11.01 -11.61 9.71
CA VAL A 110 11.59 -10.40 10.33
C VAL A 110 10.54 -9.32 10.55
N ASP A 111 9.64 -9.10 9.58
CA ASP A 111 8.55 -8.12 9.73
C ASP A 111 7.60 -8.52 10.87
N ALA A 112 7.19 -9.79 10.93
CA ALA A 112 6.34 -10.32 11.99
C ALA A 112 7.00 -10.20 13.38
N ILE A 113 8.30 -10.48 13.49
CA ILE A 113 9.07 -10.28 14.72
C ILE A 113 9.10 -8.79 15.11
N GLY A 114 9.36 -7.89 14.15
CA GLY A 114 9.33 -6.45 14.39
C GLY A 114 7.99 -5.97 14.96
N GLN A 115 6.88 -6.43 14.39
CA GLN A 115 5.53 -6.13 14.88
C GLN A 115 5.33 -6.58 16.34
N ARG A 116 5.73 -7.81 16.68
CA ARG A 116 5.63 -8.34 18.05
C ARG A 116 6.52 -7.60 19.05
N LEU A 117 7.72 -7.20 18.62
CA LEU A 117 8.67 -6.42 19.43
C LEU A 117 8.35 -4.92 19.49
N LYS A 118 7.39 -4.46 18.69
CA LYS A 118 6.97 -3.05 18.52
C LYS A 118 8.06 -2.14 17.93
N ILE A 119 8.95 -2.70 17.11
CA ILE A 119 10.01 -1.98 16.37
C ILE A 119 9.87 -2.21 14.86
N PRO A 120 10.31 -1.28 14.00
CA PRO A 120 10.40 -1.54 12.56
C PRO A 120 11.31 -2.74 12.26
N GLY A 121 10.84 -3.70 11.46
CA GLY A 121 11.63 -4.87 11.07
C GLY A 121 12.92 -4.51 10.32
N GLU A 122 12.95 -3.33 9.69
CA GLU A 122 14.13 -2.79 9.02
C GLU A 122 15.30 -2.49 9.98
N TYR A 123 15.02 -2.26 11.27
CA TYR A 123 16.07 -2.08 12.27
C TYR A 123 16.78 -3.40 12.53
N LEU A 124 16.02 -4.50 12.64
CA LEU A 124 16.59 -5.84 12.72
C LEU A 124 17.37 -6.18 11.45
N MET A 125 16.85 -5.82 10.27
CA MET A 125 17.56 -6.00 9.00
C MET A 125 18.88 -5.25 8.94
N ALA A 126 18.93 -4.00 9.43
CA ALA A 126 20.13 -3.18 9.43
C ALA A 126 21.18 -3.73 10.40
N ILE A 127 20.76 -4.12 11.60
CA ILE A 127 21.65 -4.72 12.60
C ILE A 127 22.19 -6.05 12.06
N MET A 128 21.33 -6.95 11.58
CA MET A 128 21.79 -8.24 11.07
C MET A 128 22.69 -8.10 9.84
N GLY A 129 22.38 -7.15 8.96
CA GLY A 129 23.23 -6.84 7.83
C GLY A 129 24.61 -6.33 8.29
N PHE A 130 24.66 -5.39 9.23
CA PHE A 130 25.91 -4.88 9.76
C PHE A 130 26.75 -5.96 10.48
N GLU A 131 26.12 -6.73 11.37
CA GLU A 131 26.76 -7.77 12.19
C GLU A 131 27.29 -8.96 11.36
N THR A 132 26.73 -9.18 10.17
CA THR A 132 27.15 -10.26 9.26
C THR A 132 27.97 -9.78 8.05
N GLY A 133 28.35 -8.49 8.01
CA GLY A 133 29.03 -7.90 6.86
C GLY A 133 28.20 -7.95 5.56
N GLY A 134 26.88 -7.86 5.69
CA GLY A 134 25.88 -7.87 4.62
C GLY A 134 25.50 -9.24 4.09
N THR A 135 26.04 -10.32 4.66
CA THR A 135 25.80 -11.68 4.17
C THR A 135 24.49 -12.29 4.68
N TYR A 136 23.97 -11.83 5.82
CA TYR A 136 22.82 -12.45 6.53
C TYR A 136 23.04 -13.94 6.81
N SER A 137 24.30 -14.36 6.91
CA SER A 137 24.64 -15.76 7.12
C SER A 137 24.61 -16.11 8.62
N PRO A 138 23.92 -17.18 9.03
CA PRO A 138 23.87 -17.62 10.41
C PRO A 138 25.20 -18.21 10.91
N LYS A 139 26.18 -18.37 10.00
CA LYS A 139 27.49 -19.00 10.24
C LYS A 139 28.63 -18.02 10.49
N ILE A 140 28.41 -16.72 10.33
CA ILE A 140 29.47 -15.73 10.55
C ILE A 140 29.88 -15.79 12.01
N GLN A 141 31.15 -16.09 12.25
CA GLN A 141 31.72 -16.17 13.58
C GLN A 141 32.91 -15.22 13.72
N ASN A 142 32.92 -14.50 14.83
CA ASN A 142 34.07 -13.74 15.26
C ASN A 142 35.15 -14.66 15.87
N LYS A 143 36.35 -14.67 15.31
CA LYS A 143 37.46 -15.54 15.76
C LYS A 143 38.01 -15.18 17.15
N THR A 144 37.76 -13.96 17.62
CA THR A 144 38.29 -13.45 18.89
C THR A 144 37.29 -13.64 20.03
N SER A 145 36.02 -13.26 19.83
CA SER A 145 34.99 -13.34 20.87
C SER A 145 34.13 -14.60 20.81
N GLY A 146 34.23 -15.38 19.73
CA GLY A 146 33.38 -16.55 19.49
C GLY A 146 31.92 -16.21 19.21
N ALA A 147 31.59 -14.93 19.02
CA ALA A 147 30.25 -14.45 18.67
C ALA A 147 29.81 -14.99 17.31
N THR A 148 28.57 -15.50 17.19
CA THR A 148 28.13 -16.22 15.99
C THR A 148 26.72 -15.81 15.55
N GLY A 149 26.52 -15.71 14.24
CA GLY A 149 25.19 -15.61 13.62
C GLY A 149 24.70 -14.19 13.37
N LEU A 150 23.39 -14.09 13.09
CA LEU A 150 22.71 -12.91 12.55
C LEU A 150 22.92 -11.64 13.37
N ILE A 151 22.94 -11.73 14.70
CA ILE A 151 23.21 -10.58 15.58
C ILE A 151 24.50 -10.76 16.40
N GLN A 152 25.40 -11.64 15.94
CA GLN A 152 26.65 -12.02 16.64
C GLN A 152 26.39 -12.45 18.11
N PHE A 153 25.62 -13.51 18.30
CA PHE A 153 25.34 -14.06 19.63
C PHE A 153 26.63 -14.49 20.33
N LEU A 154 26.94 -13.90 21.49
CA LEU A 154 28.05 -14.34 22.32
C LEU A 154 27.81 -15.75 22.88
N PRO A 155 28.85 -16.54 23.20
CA PRO A 155 28.70 -17.86 23.81
C PRO A 155 27.89 -17.88 25.12
N SER A 156 27.99 -16.83 25.95
CA SER A 156 27.16 -16.67 27.16
C SER A 156 25.70 -16.39 26.82
N THR A 157 25.44 -15.48 25.86
CA THR A 157 24.09 -15.19 25.35
C THR A 157 23.42 -16.43 24.75
N ALA A 158 24.12 -17.18 23.88
CA ALA A 158 23.58 -18.40 23.27
C ALA A 158 23.16 -19.42 24.34
N ARG A 159 23.98 -19.61 25.39
CA ARG A 159 23.63 -20.47 26.53
C ARG A 159 22.40 -19.98 27.29
N SER A 160 22.29 -18.67 27.55
CA SER A 160 21.12 -18.08 28.23
C SER A 160 19.82 -18.27 27.44
N LEU A 161 19.91 -18.38 26.11
CA LEU A 161 18.78 -18.64 25.23
C LEU A 161 18.48 -20.14 25.06
N GLY A 162 19.23 -21.03 25.72
CA GLY A 162 19.05 -22.48 25.67
C GLY A 162 19.65 -23.13 24.42
N THR A 163 20.73 -22.57 23.86
CA THR A 163 21.45 -23.13 22.70
C THR A 163 22.97 -22.92 22.83
N SER A 164 23.73 -23.14 21.76
CA SER A 164 25.17 -22.85 21.68
C SER A 164 25.49 -22.12 20.37
N THR A 165 26.63 -21.43 20.32
CA THR A 165 27.12 -20.79 19.08
C THR A 165 27.38 -21.81 17.97
N GLU A 166 27.74 -23.05 18.33
CA GLU A 166 27.88 -24.15 17.39
C GLU A 166 26.52 -24.55 16.78
N GLN A 167 25.48 -24.70 17.60
CA GLN A 167 24.13 -25.01 17.13
C GLN A 167 23.56 -23.87 16.29
N LEU A 168 23.72 -22.63 16.74
CA LEU A 168 23.31 -21.43 15.99
C LEU A 168 23.96 -21.40 14.59
N SER A 169 25.25 -21.74 14.47
CA SER A 169 25.93 -21.79 13.16
C SER A 169 25.37 -22.84 12.20
N LYS A 170 24.74 -23.91 12.73
CA LYS A 170 24.18 -25.00 11.92
C LYS A 170 22.75 -24.72 11.44
N MET A 171 22.08 -23.71 11.99
CA MET A 171 20.72 -23.32 11.63
C MET A 171 20.63 -22.64 10.26
N SER A 172 19.44 -22.66 9.66
CA SER A 172 19.11 -21.73 8.58
C SER A 172 18.96 -20.30 9.13
N ALA A 173 19.07 -19.28 8.26
CA ALA A 173 18.84 -17.90 8.66
C ALA A 173 17.42 -17.71 9.24
N VAL A 174 16.41 -18.36 8.65
CA VAL A 174 15.00 -18.32 9.12
C VAL A 174 14.83 -18.97 10.50
N GLN A 175 15.53 -20.08 10.77
CA GLN A 175 15.51 -20.73 12.09
C GLN A 175 16.20 -19.87 13.16
N GLN A 176 17.32 -19.23 12.80
CA GLN A 176 18.05 -18.39 13.74
C GLN A 176 17.26 -17.13 14.15
N LEU A 177 16.28 -16.70 13.34
CA LEU A 177 15.36 -15.61 13.71
C LEU A 177 14.52 -15.89 14.95
N ASP A 178 14.24 -17.15 15.30
CA ASP A 178 13.53 -17.49 16.55
C ASP A 178 14.36 -17.10 17.78
N TYR A 179 15.69 -17.24 17.67
CA TYR A 179 16.62 -16.82 18.70
C TYR A 179 16.86 -15.32 18.71
N VAL A 180 16.78 -14.67 17.54
CA VAL A 180 16.79 -13.19 17.44
C VAL A 180 15.56 -12.63 18.18
N GLU A 181 14.36 -13.16 17.92
CA GLU A 181 13.15 -12.75 18.63
C GLU A 181 13.27 -12.99 20.14
N LYS A 182 13.69 -14.20 20.54
CA LYS A 182 13.86 -14.54 21.97
C LYS A 182 14.85 -13.62 22.68
N TYR A 183 15.92 -13.20 21.99
CA TYR A 183 16.89 -12.25 22.52
C TYR A 183 16.30 -10.85 22.74
N PHE A 184 15.51 -10.34 21.79
CA PHE A 184 14.95 -9.01 21.87
C PHE A 184 13.67 -8.92 22.72
N GLN A 185 13.03 -10.05 23.02
CA GLN A 185 11.76 -10.11 23.77
C GLN A 185 11.76 -9.34 25.10
N PRO A 186 12.82 -9.37 25.95
CA PRO A 186 12.86 -8.59 27.19
C PRO A 186 12.86 -7.05 27.01
N TYR A 187 13.15 -6.59 25.79
CA TYR A 187 13.21 -5.19 25.39
C TYR A 187 11.96 -4.72 24.64
N ALA A 188 10.98 -5.60 24.39
CA ALA A 188 9.77 -5.25 23.67
C ALA A 188 9.07 -4.02 24.30
N GLY A 189 8.80 -3.01 23.47
CA GLY A 189 8.23 -1.73 23.92
C GLY A 189 9.18 -0.75 24.63
N LYS A 190 10.44 -1.12 24.90
CA LYS A 190 11.47 -0.23 25.47
C LYS A 190 12.36 0.43 24.40
N LEU A 191 12.42 -0.15 23.21
CA LEU A 191 13.25 0.32 22.10
C LEU A 191 12.49 1.34 21.24
N ARG A 192 12.97 2.59 21.17
CA ARG A 192 12.26 3.70 20.50
C ARG A 192 12.92 4.14 19.20
N SER A 193 14.16 3.72 18.95
CA SER A 193 14.97 4.15 17.81
C SER A 193 15.90 3.04 17.31
N LEU A 194 16.51 3.24 16.13
CA LEU A 194 17.58 2.37 15.62
C LEU A 194 18.75 2.32 16.60
N GLN A 195 19.08 3.44 17.24
CA GLN A 195 20.11 3.51 18.29
C GLN A 195 19.75 2.60 19.46
N ASP A 196 18.52 2.66 19.98
CA ASP A 196 18.11 1.79 21.09
C ASP A 196 18.17 0.31 20.70
N THR A 197 17.70 -0.02 19.50
CA THR A 197 17.70 -1.41 19.00
C THR A 197 19.13 -1.92 18.83
N TYR A 198 20.05 -1.09 18.34
CA TYR A 198 21.45 -1.46 18.22
C TYR A 198 22.16 -1.52 19.58
N MET A 199 21.88 -0.58 20.49
CA MET A 199 22.43 -0.59 21.85
C MET A 199 21.99 -1.82 22.62
N ALA A 200 20.83 -2.41 22.34
CA ALA A 200 20.44 -3.68 22.94
C ALA A 200 21.42 -4.82 22.61
N VAL A 201 22.11 -4.77 21.46
CA VAL A 201 23.15 -5.74 21.06
C VAL A 201 24.53 -5.28 21.52
N PHE A 202 24.85 -3.99 21.34
CA PHE A 202 26.21 -3.46 21.51
C PHE A 202 26.53 -2.99 22.94
N HIS A 203 25.61 -2.25 23.57
CA HIS A 203 25.81 -1.70 24.92
C HIS A 203 24.46 -1.45 25.62
N PRO A 204 23.83 -2.48 26.23
CA PRO A 204 22.45 -2.42 26.72
C PRO A 204 22.20 -1.32 27.75
N LYS A 205 23.21 -0.94 28.55
CA LYS A 205 23.15 0.16 29.53
C LYS A 205 22.96 1.55 28.88
N SER A 206 22.99 1.64 27.55
CA SER A 206 22.77 2.88 26.79
C SER A 206 21.41 2.95 26.07
N ILE A 207 20.54 1.96 26.24
CA ILE A 207 19.17 2.02 25.74
C ILE A 207 18.46 3.22 26.39
N GLY A 208 17.82 4.06 25.57
CA GLY A 208 17.07 5.25 26.00
C GLY A 208 17.94 6.45 26.38
N LYS A 209 19.27 6.37 26.23
CA LYS A 209 20.18 7.49 26.50
C LYS A 209 20.33 8.43 25.30
N PRO A 210 20.63 9.73 25.51
CA PRO A 210 20.92 10.70 24.45
C PRO A 210 22.08 10.28 23.54
N SER A 211 22.06 10.72 22.28
CA SER A 211 23.05 10.34 21.25
C SER A 211 24.49 10.75 21.55
N ASP A 212 24.71 11.82 22.31
CA ASP A 212 26.03 12.28 22.77
C ASP A 212 26.54 11.53 24.02
N SER A 213 25.78 10.57 24.53
CA SER A 213 26.18 9.77 25.69
C SER A 213 27.46 9.00 25.41
N VAL A 214 28.49 9.27 26.22
CA VAL A 214 29.80 8.61 26.09
C VAL A 214 29.71 7.16 26.57
N ILE A 215 30.02 6.22 25.67
CA ILE A 215 30.08 4.78 25.90
C ILE A 215 31.48 4.36 26.33
N ALA A 216 32.52 4.94 25.73
CA ALA A 216 33.91 4.64 26.07
C ALA A 216 34.80 5.88 25.97
N ARG A 217 35.90 5.88 26.73
CA ARG A 217 36.90 6.96 26.75
C ARG A 217 38.29 6.43 26.50
N GLN A 218 39.12 7.21 25.83
CA GLN A 218 40.52 6.90 25.57
C GLN A 218 41.25 6.51 26.86
N GLY A 219 42.03 5.43 26.79
CA GLY A 219 42.69 4.82 27.96
C GLY A 219 41.91 3.69 28.62
N THR A 220 40.64 3.49 28.26
CA THR A 220 39.87 2.31 28.71
C THR A 220 40.02 1.13 27.75
N LYS A 221 39.89 -0.10 28.26
CA LYS A 221 39.85 -1.31 27.41
C LYS A 221 38.72 -1.24 26.38
N ALA A 222 37.53 -0.79 26.80
CA ALA A 222 36.37 -0.63 25.91
C ALA A 222 36.66 0.31 24.72
N PHE A 223 37.38 1.41 24.95
CA PHE A 223 37.77 2.33 23.87
C PHE A 223 38.83 1.71 22.95
N ASN A 224 39.89 1.10 23.50
CA ASN A 224 40.98 0.55 22.69
C ASN A 224 40.49 -0.52 21.70
N TRP A 225 39.51 -1.32 22.13
CA TRP A 225 38.91 -2.40 21.36
C TRP A 225 37.87 -1.89 20.33
N ASN A 226 37.27 -0.73 20.57
CA ASN A 226 36.27 -0.10 19.68
C ASN A 226 36.79 1.19 19.03
N LYS A 227 38.10 1.42 19.01
CA LYS A 227 38.72 2.69 18.58
C LYS A 227 38.26 3.13 17.18
N GLY A 228 37.93 2.18 16.31
CA GLY A 228 37.39 2.47 14.97
C GLY A 228 36.00 3.12 14.95
N LEU A 229 35.33 3.24 16.10
CA LEU A 229 34.05 3.95 16.26
C LEU A 229 34.24 5.42 16.68
N ASP A 230 35.43 5.84 17.12
CA ASP A 230 35.72 7.26 17.39
C ASP A 230 35.96 7.98 16.05
N THR A 231 34.88 8.51 15.48
CA THR A 231 34.89 9.04 14.11
C THR A 231 35.42 10.47 14.05
N ASN A 232 35.24 11.24 15.13
CA ASN A 232 35.70 12.62 15.23
C ASN A 232 37.10 12.73 15.89
N GLN A 233 37.67 11.62 16.35
CA GLN A 233 38.97 11.50 16.99
C GLN A 233 39.11 12.34 18.27
N ASP A 234 38.02 12.55 18.99
CA ASP A 234 37.99 13.35 20.22
C ASP A 234 38.37 12.56 21.49
N GLY A 235 38.71 11.27 21.33
CA GLY A 235 39.07 10.38 22.43
C GLY A 235 37.87 9.86 23.22
N LYS A 236 36.65 10.00 22.69
CA LYS A 236 35.42 9.42 23.23
C LYS A 236 34.71 8.63 22.13
N ILE A 237 33.90 7.66 22.53
CA ILE A 237 32.97 6.98 21.63
C ILE A 237 31.58 7.23 22.19
N THR A 238 30.74 7.91 21.43
CA THR A 238 29.35 8.20 21.80
C THR A 238 28.37 7.17 21.25
N ALA A 239 27.13 7.17 21.75
CA ALA A 239 26.05 6.33 21.23
C ALA A 239 25.72 6.63 19.75
N ALA A 240 25.84 7.90 19.34
CA ALA A 240 25.70 8.33 17.96
C ALA A 240 26.73 7.66 17.07
N GLU A 241 28.01 7.76 17.45
CA GLU A 241 29.14 7.26 16.68
C GLU A 241 29.15 5.74 16.58
N ALA A 242 28.82 5.06 17.67
CA ALA A 242 28.66 3.61 17.66
C ALA A 242 27.55 3.15 16.71
N THR A 243 26.47 3.95 16.56
CA THR A 243 25.32 3.62 15.70
C THR A 243 25.50 4.05 14.25
N GLU A 244 26.45 4.94 13.96
CA GLU A 244 26.57 5.62 12.66
C GLU A 244 26.73 4.65 11.49
N ARG A 245 27.52 3.58 11.66
CA ARG A 245 27.73 2.59 10.60
C ARG A 245 26.48 1.74 10.32
N VAL A 246 25.67 1.45 11.34
CA VAL A 246 24.38 0.76 11.19
C VAL A 246 23.36 1.67 10.52
N ARG A 247 23.37 2.97 10.86
CA ARG A 247 22.53 4.00 10.22
C ARG A 247 22.88 4.16 8.75
N LYS A 248 24.17 4.22 8.41
CA LYS A 248 24.66 4.23 7.03
C LYS A 248 24.22 2.98 6.27
N TYR A 249 24.37 1.80 6.87
CA TYR A 249 23.91 0.56 6.28
C TYR A 249 22.39 0.61 5.98
N LEU A 250 21.56 1.09 6.91
CA LEU A 250 20.12 1.27 6.69
C LEU A 250 19.82 2.26 5.56
N SER A 251 20.53 3.40 5.48
CA SER A 251 20.35 4.39 4.41
C SER A 251 20.71 3.84 3.03
N GLU A 252 21.80 3.06 2.94
CA GLU A 252 22.21 2.39 1.71
C GLU A 252 21.16 1.36 1.24
N GLN A 253 20.50 0.65 2.18
CA GLN A 253 19.39 -0.25 1.85
C GLN A 253 18.12 0.43 1.38
N ARG A 254 17.94 1.71 1.72
CA ARG A 254 16.81 2.52 1.25
C ARG A 254 17.06 3.14 -0.13
N GLY A 255 18.25 2.93 -0.71
CA GLY A 255 18.62 3.55 -1.99
C GLY A 255 18.82 5.07 -1.88
N GLU A 256 19.04 5.59 -0.68
CA GLU A 256 19.32 7.00 -0.44
C GLU A 256 20.75 7.29 -0.93
N LYS A 257 20.92 8.04 -2.04
CA LYS A 257 22.24 8.54 -2.44
C LYS A 257 22.71 9.56 -1.41
N LEU A 258 23.78 9.25 -0.69
CA LEU A 258 24.54 10.22 0.09
C LEU A 258 25.20 11.20 -0.89
N ASP A 259 24.73 12.45 -0.87
CA ASP A 259 25.45 13.55 -1.50
C ASP A 259 26.80 13.75 -0.79
N GLN A 260 27.90 13.56 -1.51
CA GLN A 260 29.27 13.77 -1.03
C GLN A 260 29.74 15.22 -1.22
N SER A 261 28.84 16.21 -1.26
CA SER A 261 29.21 17.63 -1.33
C SER A 261 29.51 18.29 0.03
N SER A 262 29.38 17.57 1.15
CA SER A 262 29.69 18.09 2.49
C SER A 262 31.15 17.87 2.92
N GLN A 263 32.12 18.22 2.07
CA GLN A 263 33.53 18.36 2.48
C GLN A 263 34.14 19.62 1.88
N THR A 264 33.75 20.78 2.42
CA THR A 264 34.68 21.90 2.63
C THR A 264 34.31 22.55 3.96
N SER A 265 35.05 22.16 4.99
CA SER A 265 35.00 22.78 6.30
C SER A 265 35.70 24.15 6.23
N HIS A 266 34.94 25.21 6.41
CA HIS A 266 35.35 26.20 7.39
C HIS A 266 34.67 25.79 8.70
N GLN A 267 35.42 25.11 9.57
CA GLN A 267 35.01 24.97 10.96
C GLN A 267 34.96 26.36 11.59
N PRO A 268 33.86 26.76 12.26
CA PRO A 268 33.96 27.76 13.31
C PRO A 268 34.76 27.14 14.47
N LYS A 269 35.69 27.93 14.99
CA LYS A 269 36.41 27.61 16.24
C LYS A 269 35.41 27.48 17.38
N VAL A 270 35.76 26.64 18.36
CA VAL A 270 35.05 26.51 19.64
C VAL A 270 34.86 27.90 20.29
N GLY A 271 33.61 28.31 20.43
CA GLY A 271 33.19 29.54 21.11
C GLY A 271 31.98 30.21 20.44
N GLU A 272 30.86 30.29 21.17
CA GLU A 272 29.51 30.81 20.84
C GLU A 272 28.54 29.84 20.12
N ILE A 273 27.42 29.53 20.80
CA ILE A 273 26.20 28.99 20.19
C ILE A 273 25.69 30.06 19.21
N PRO A 274 25.32 29.73 17.95
CA PRO A 274 24.70 30.70 17.06
C PRO A 274 23.47 31.31 17.75
N LYS A 275 23.45 32.63 17.96
CA LYS A 275 22.30 33.37 18.50
C LYS A 275 21.15 33.53 17.48
N THR A 276 21.17 32.74 16.42
CA THR A 276 20.31 32.91 15.25
C THR A 276 19.81 31.54 14.81
N ASP A 277 18.52 31.49 14.53
CA ASP A 277 17.81 30.32 14.03
C ASP A 277 18.28 29.97 12.59
N PRO A 278 18.96 28.83 12.37
CA PRO A 278 19.61 28.52 11.10
C PRO A 278 18.63 28.22 9.96
N ASP A 279 17.39 27.83 10.25
CA ASP A 279 16.33 27.52 9.28
C ASP A 279 14.99 28.19 9.59
N GLY A 280 15.00 29.23 10.44
CA GLY A 280 13.81 29.98 10.85
C GLY A 280 13.27 31.05 9.90
N THR A 281 13.78 31.17 8.68
CA THR A 281 13.25 32.12 7.68
C THR A 281 13.00 31.46 6.33
N ILE A 282 12.18 32.10 5.48
CA ILE A 282 11.95 31.66 4.10
C ILE A 282 13.28 31.54 3.32
N SER A 283 14.21 32.48 3.54
CA SER A 283 15.51 32.51 2.88
C SER A 283 16.45 31.39 3.31
N THR A 284 16.33 30.94 4.57
CA THR A 284 17.16 29.89 5.17
C THR A 284 16.50 28.52 5.17
N ALA A 285 15.26 28.42 4.67
CA ALA A 285 14.48 27.19 4.66
C ALA A 285 15.20 26.01 3.98
N LYS A 286 15.20 24.87 4.67
CA LYS A 286 15.79 23.62 4.19
C LYS A 286 15.11 23.14 2.91
N ASN A 287 15.89 22.94 1.85
CA ASN A 287 15.36 22.59 0.54
C ASN A 287 15.10 21.08 0.40
N TRP A 288 13.82 20.71 0.33
CA TRP A 288 13.36 19.34 0.04
C TRP A 288 13.01 19.15 -1.45
N GLY A 289 13.39 20.07 -2.33
CA GLY A 289 13.28 19.90 -3.78
C GLY A 289 11.86 19.62 -4.29
N ASN A 290 11.78 18.90 -5.41
CA ASN A 290 10.50 18.62 -6.06
C ASN A 290 9.78 17.44 -5.39
N LEU A 291 8.48 17.63 -5.15
CA LEU A 291 7.54 16.59 -4.74
C LEU A 291 6.64 16.22 -5.93
N SER A 292 6.64 14.93 -6.25
CA SER A 292 5.77 14.30 -7.25
C SER A 292 5.59 12.84 -6.85
N ASP A 293 4.35 12.44 -6.57
CA ASP A 293 3.95 11.07 -6.19
C ASP A 293 4.88 10.36 -5.20
N GLN A 294 5.36 11.10 -4.21
CA GLN A 294 6.35 10.61 -3.26
C GLN A 294 6.06 11.08 -1.84
N THR A 295 6.61 10.37 -0.87
CA THR A 295 6.63 10.78 0.53
C THR A 295 8.05 11.18 0.92
N ARG A 296 8.23 12.41 1.41
CA ARG A 296 9.48 12.87 2.01
C ARG A 296 9.37 12.94 3.52
N ARG A 297 10.45 12.59 4.19
CA ARG A 297 10.56 12.52 5.64
C ARG A 297 11.83 13.24 6.08
N GLY A 298 11.74 13.93 7.20
CA GLY A 298 12.89 14.55 7.86
C GLY A 298 12.64 14.64 9.36
N SER A 299 13.72 14.61 10.13
CA SER A 299 13.69 14.84 11.57
C SER A 299 14.40 16.14 11.90
N GLY A 300 13.97 16.78 12.99
CA GLY A 300 14.58 17.98 13.53
C GLY A 300 14.30 18.10 15.02
N SER A 301 14.69 19.23 15.60
CA SER A 301 14.37 19.63 16.96
C SER A 301 14.20 21.13 16.95
N ILE A 302 13.20 21.61 17.69
CA ILE A 302 12.86 23.02 17.80
C ILE A 302 12.71 23.39 19.27
N GLY A 303 12.83 24.68 19.59
CA GLY A 303 12.66 25.24 20.94
C GLY A 303 13.97 25.62 21.61
N GLY A 304 13.84 26.45 22.65
CA GLY A 304 14.95 27.13 23.33
C GLY A 304 15.13 28.57 22.83
N GLU A 305 16.16 29.25 23.32
CA GLU A 305 16.30 30.71 23.19
C GLU A 305 16.47 31.23 21.75
N TYR A 306 16.96 30.39 20.82
CA TYR A 306 17.39 30.82 19.47
C TYR A 306 16.82 29.98 18.33
N ASP A 307 15.88 29.07 18.61
CA ASP A 307 15.39 28.04 17.68
C ASP A 307 13.87 27.96 17.81
N ALA A 308 13.19 28.88 17.14
CA ALA A 308 11.75 29.08 17.30
C ALA A 308 10.97 28.60 16.09
N ASN A 309 11.62 28.49 14.93
CA ASN A 309 11.01 28.11 13.67
C ASN A 309 11.94 27.21 12.85
N ASP A 310 11.44 26.09 12.36
CA ASP A 310 12.12 25.31 11.32
C ASP A 310 11.31 25.38 10.03
N LEU A 311 11.89 25.91 8.95
CA LEU A 311 11.24 25.95 7.66
C LEU A 311 11.84 24.95 6.69
N VAL A 312 10.94 24.23 6.02
CA VAL A 312 11.25 23.34 4.90
C VAL A 312 10.58 23.88 3.66
N ARG A 313 11.34 24.09 2.58
CA ARG A 313 10.80 24.46 1.26
C ARG A 313 10.70 23.26 0.34
N PHE A 314 9.65 23.20 -0.47
CA PHE A 314 9.47 22.20 -1.51
C PHE A 314 8.72 22.78 -2.71
N ARG A 315 8.82 22.11 -3.86
CA ARG A 315 8.15 22.49 -5.09
C ARG A 315 7.20 21.41 -5.57
N VAL A 316 6.03 21.80 -6.06
CA VAL A 316 5.16 20.92 -6.87
C VAL A 316 5.13 21.42 -8.30
N ASN A 317 5.32 20.50 -9.26
CA ASN A 317 5.37 20.83 -10.69
C ASN A 317 4.00 20.72 -11.38
N ASP A 318 3.08 20.00 -10.75
CA ASP A 318 1.75 19.72 -11.23
C ASP A 318 0.75 19.89 -10.07
N ARG A 319 -0.55 19.94 -10.39
CA ARG A 319 -1.59 20.03 -9.37
C ARG A 319 -1.53 18.81 -8.46
N THR A 320 -1.29 19.04 -7.16
CA THR A 320 -0.85 17.99 -6.24
C THR A 320 -1.59 18.08 -4.92
N ASN A 321 -2.11 16.97 -4.45
CA ASN A 321 -2.56 16.82 -3.08
C ASN A 321 -1.36 16.58 -2.16
N VAL A 322 -1.37 17.19 -0.97
CA VAL A 322 -0.37 16.94 0.06
C VAL A 322 -1.04 16.52 1.37
N ASN A 323 -0.35 15.65 2.11
CA ASN A 323 -0.69 15.29 3.48
C ASN A 323 0.57 15.48 4.35
N ILE A 324 0.49 16.38 5.32
CA ILE A 324 1.64 16.82 6.12
C ILE A 324 1.41 16.39 7.57
N ASN A 325 2.38 15.71 8.18
CA ASN A 325 2.29 15.19 9.54
C ASN A 325 3.55 15.51 10.34
N LEU A 326 3.36 15.94 11.59
CA LEU A 326 4.42 16.14 12.57
C LEU A 326 4.23 15.17 13.74
N ARG A 327 5.26 14.39 14.06
CA ARG A 327 5.19 13.34 15.10
C ARG A 327 6.44 13.30 15.95
N GLY A 328 6.35 12.63 17.11
CA GLY A 328 7.50 12.39 17.98
C GLY A 328 7.82 13.56 18.91
N LEU A 329 6.88 14.48 19.09
CA LEU A 329 7.00 15.63 19.98
C LEU A 329 7.16 15.20 21.44
N SER A 330 8.03 15.89 22.19
CA SER A 330 8.12 15.79 23.65
C SER A 330 7.62 17.04 24.38
N ALA A 331 7.45 18.14 23.66
CA ALA A 331 6.79 19.37 24.09
C ALA A 331 5.98 19.97 22.92
N ASP A 332 5.30 21.09 23.19
CA ASP A 332 4.41 21.76 22.24
C ASP A 332 5.15 22.24 20.98
N ALA A 333 4.65 21.86 19.80
CA ALA A 333 5.08 22.39 18.53
C ALA A 333 3.94 22.31 17.52
N ASN A 334 3.83 23.36 16.70
CA ASN A 334 2.75 23.55 15.73
C ASN A 334 3.29 23.40 14.31
N ILE A 335 2.39 23.21 13.34
CA ILE A 335 2.75 23.23 11.90
C ILE A 335 1.87 24.14 11.07
N GLU A 336 2.46 24.74 10.05
CA GLU A 336 1.80 25.56 9.05
C GLU A 336 2.30 25.23 7.64
N LEU A 337 1.38 25.19 6.68
CA LEU A 337 1.69 25.16 5.24
C LEU A 337 1.53 26.57 4.67
N ILE A 338 2.54 27.06 3.96
CA ILE A 338 2.67 28.45 3.54
C ILE A 338 3.01 28.53 2.05
N ARG A 339 2.54 29.59 1.39
CA ARG A 339 3.00 30.01 0.07
C ARG A 339 3.26 31.52 0.08
N ASP A 340 4.54 31.91 -0.04
CA ASP A 340 4.96 33.30 -0.23
C ASP A 340 4.44 33.79 -1.60
N LYS A 341 3.33 34.53 -1.58
CA LYS A 341 2.60 34.96 -2.78
C LYS A 341 3.17 36.26 -3.34
N ASN A 342 3.64 37.14 -2.46
CA ASN A 342 4.17 38.45 -2.83
C ASN A 342 5.70 38.45 -3.04
N GLN A 343 6.36 37.31 -2.78
CA GLN A 343 7.79 37.07 -2.94
C GLN A 343 8.65 38.01 -2.08
N ASN A 344 8.13 38.45 -0.93
CA ASN A 344 8.84 39.35 -0.02
C ASN A 344 9.76 38.58 0.97
N GLN A 345 9.79 37.25 0.91
CA GLN A 345 10.54 36.37 1.82
C GLN A 345 10.13 36.47 3.29
N GLN A 346 8.93 36.94 3.56
CA GLN A 346 8.30 36.96 4.88
C GLN A 346 7.10 36.01 4.88
N VAL A 347 6.59 35.69 6.07
CA VAL A 347 5.36 34.88 6.20
C VAL A 347 4.25 35.82 6.63
N ASP A 348 3.38 36.18 5.68
CA ASP A 348 2.23 37.03 5.96
C ASP A 348 1.00 36.19 6.37
N PRO A 349 0.07 36.72 7.20
CA PRO A 349 -1.13 35.97 7.60
C PRO A 349 -1.98 35.43 6.43
N GLY A 350 -2.00 36.13 5.28
CA GLY A 350 -2.72 35.70 4.06
C GLY A 350 -2.01 34.63 3.21
N GLU A 351 -0.82 34.21 3.63
CA GLU A 351 0.04 33.24 2.95
C GLU A 351 0.02 31.86 3.61
N ILE A 352 -0.49 31.78 4.84
CA ILE A 352 -0.76 30.52 5.54
C ILE A 352 -1.98 29.87 4.88
N ILE A 353 -1.76 28.71 4.27
CA ILE A 353 -2.79 27.90 3.60
C ILE A 353 -3.57 27.08 4.61
N GLU A 354 -2.85 26.48 5.57
CA GLU A 354 -3.42 25.66 6.64
C GLU A 354 -2.48 25.59 7.84
N SER A 355 -3.05 25.36 9.03
CA SER A 355 -2.28 25.17 10.27
C SER A 355 -2.88 24.13 11.20
N SER A 356 -2.06 23.53 12.06
CA SER A 356 -2.48 22.71 13.19
C SER A 356 -1.71 23.14 14.44
N ARG A 357 -2.44 23.35 15.54
CA ARG A 357 -1.94 23.92 16.79
C ARG A 357 -2.44 23.19 18.04
N LYS A 358 -2.30 21.87 18.07
CA LYS A 358 -2.71 21.06 19.21
C LYS A 358 -1.69 21.19 20.32
N SER A 359 -2.18 21.49 21.53
CA SER A 359 -1.33 21.67 22.69
C SER A 359 -0.54 20.41 23.08
N GLY A 360 0.67 20.62 23.61
CA GLY A 360 1.50 19.62 24.27
C GLY A 360 2.19 18.69 23.28
N SER A 361 2.43 17.43 23.66
CA SER A 361 3.12 16.46 22.80
C SER A 361 2.22 15.80 21.75
N SER A 362 1.08 16.42 21.42
CA SER A 362 0.09 15.85 20.50
C SER A 362 0.60 15.92 19.06
N PRO A 363 0.52 14.85 18.25
CA PRO A 363 0.90 14.93 16.85
C PRO A 363 0.06 15.93 16.05
N GLU A 364 0.74 16.69 15.20
CA GLU A 364 0.10 17.61 14.28
C GLU A 364 -0.13 16.98 12.91
N SER A 365 -1.23 17.38 12.26
CA SER A 365 -1.57 16.85 10.94
C SER A 365 -2.40 17.87 10.16
N LEU A 366 -1.99 18.14 8.93
CA LEU A 366 -2.75 18.91 7.94
C LEU A 366 -3.45 17.94 6.98
N SER A 367 -4.14 16.94 7.50
CA SER A 367 -4.90 15.99 6.67
C SER A 367 -6.19 16.60 6.11
N GLN A 368 -6.69 17.68 6.70
CA GLN A 368 -7.93 18.36 6.28
C GLN A 368 -7.83 19.01 4.91
N ILE A 369 -6.63 19.45 4.49
CA ILE A 369 -6.45 20.02 3.14
C ILE A 369 -6.49 18.97 2.03
N LEU A 370 -6.41 17.68 2.36
CA LEU A 370 -6.42 16.60 1.39
C LEU A 370 -7.76 16.60 0.63
N GLY A 371 -7.70 16.94 -0.65
CA GLY A 371 -8.87 17.10 -1.52
C GLY A 371 -9.61 18.42 -1.39
N GLU A 372 -9.39 19.21 -0.33
CA GLU A 372 -10.05 20.52 -0.17
C GLU A 372 -9.24 21.65 -0.79
N LYS A 373 -7.91 21.64 -0.58
CA LYS A 373 -6.99 22.67 -1.05
C LYS A 373 -5.80 22.03 -1.78
N PRO A 374 -6.01 21.40 -2.94
CA PRO A 374 -4.90 20.90 -3.76
C PRO A 374 -3.95 22.04 -4.11
N LEU A 375 -2.66 21.75 -4.13
CA LEU A 375 -1.62 22.74 -4.42
C LEU A 375 -1.45 22.88 -5.93
N ASP A 376 -1.57 24.11 -6.42
CA ASP A 376 -1.17 24.45 -7.78
C ASP A 376 0.35 24.44 -7.91
N ARG A 377 0.85 24.36 -9.15
CA ARG A 377 2.28 24.45 -9.44
C ARG A 377 2.91 25.66 -8.75
N GLY A 378 4.00 25.43 -8.03
CA GLY A 378 4.70 26.48 -7.29
C GLY A 378 5.60 25.96 -6.17
N ASP A 379 6.23 26.91 -5.49
CA ASP A 379 7.06 26.67 -4.30
C ASP A 379 6.22 26.92 -3.05
N TYR A 380 6.42 26.06 -2.06
CA TYR A 380 5.68 26.02 -0.81
C TYR A 380 6.63 25.78 0.36
N PHE A 381 6.19 26.17 1.55
CA PHE A 381 6.95 26.05 2.77
C PHE A 381 6.12 25.33 3.84
N VAL A 382 6.75 24.44 4.59
CA VAL A 382 6.20 23.96 5.86
C VAL A 382 7.01 24.60 6.96
N ARG A 383 6.34 25.30 7.88
CA ARG A 383 6.93 25.83 9.11
C ARG A 383 6.53 24.95 10.27
N VAL A 384 7.52 24.46 11.02
CA VAL A 384 7.34 23.94 12.38
C VAL A 384 7.67 25.09 13.33
N SER A 385 6.84 25.34 14.33
CA SER A 385 7.06 26.46 15.26
C SER A 385 6.82 26.06 16.71
N SER A 386 7.70 26.49 17.62
CA SER A 386 7.51 26.36 19.07
C SER A 386 7.14 27.70 19.69
N ASN A 387 6.19 27.70 20.64
CA ASN A 387 5.84 28.87 21.45
C ASN A 387 6.48 28.84 22.85
N SER A 388 7.42 27.92 23.08
CA SER A 388 8.04 27.72 24.39
C SER A 388 9.55 27.48 24.29
N ASP A 389 10.25 27.77 25.38
CA ASP A 389 11.68 27.46 25.53
C ASP A 389 11.95 25.96 25.71
N ALA A 390 10.90 25.14 25.84
CA ALA A 390 11.02 23.70 25.95
C ALA A 390 11.42 23.11 24.59
N LYS A 391 12.57 22.42 24.56
CA LYS A 391 13.05 21.71 23.38
C LYS A 391 12.17 20.50 23.08
N THR A 392 11.83 20.32 21.81
CA THR A 392 11.03 19.19 21.33
C THR A 392 11.60 18.62 20.03
N PRO A 393 11.93 17.32 19.97
CA PRO A 393 12.29 16.67 18.72
C PRO A 393 11.03 16.46 17.89
N TYR A 394 11.17 16.39 16.57
CA TYR A 394 10.07 16.08 15.69
C TYR A 394 10.50 15.24 14.49
N ASN A 395 9.52 14.58 13.88
CA ASN A 395 9.60 13.92 12.59
C ASN A 395 8.51 14.52 11.70
N LEU A 396 8.94 15.22 10.65
CA LEU A 396 8.08 15.80 9.62
C LEU A 396 7.96 14.84 8.44
N GLU A 397 6.73 14.62 7.99
CA GLU A 397 6.40 13.83 6.81
C GLU A 397 5.53 14.64 5.87
N ILE A 398 5.90 14.71 4.59
CA ILE A 398 5.11 15.30 3.51
C ILE A 398 4.87 14.23 2.46
N ALA A 399 3.65 13.70 2.39
CA ALA A 399 3.21 12.82 1.32
C ALA A 399 2.56 13.65 0.21
N SER A 400 2.95 13.42 -1.03
CA SER A 400 2.42 14.09 -2.23
C SER A 400 1.73 13.09 -3.15
N THR A 401 0.61 13.47 -3.75
CA THR A 401 -0.11 12.69 -4.75
C THR A 401 -0.54 13.60 -5.89
N LYS A 402 -0.05 13.29 -7.08
CA LYS A 402 -0.35 14.02 -8.30
C LYS A 402 -1.80 13.78 -8.69
N LEU A 403 -2.49 14.84 -9.11
CA LEU A 403 -3.89 14.77 -9.54
C LEU A 403 -4.00 14.56 -11.06
N ASP A 404 -3.28 13.57 -11.58
CA ASP A 404 -3.29 13.25 -13.01
C ASP A 404 -4.44 12.34 -13.40
N GLY A 405 -4.87 12.44 -14.66
CA GLY A 405 -5.88 11.55 -15.24
C GLY A 405 -5.41 10.11 -15.43
N ARG A 406 -4.13 9.78 -15.23
CA ARG A 406 -3.60 8.42 -15.34
C ARG A 406 -2.71 8.08 -14.17
N ILE A 407 -3.09 7.04 -13.44
CA ILE A 407 -2.38 6.58 -12.26
C ILE A 407 -2.03 5.11 -12.48
N ARG A 408 -0.78 4.88 -12.89
CA ARG A 408 -0.13 3.57 -12.92
C ARG A 408 1.14 3.69 -12.09
N ALA A 409 1.24 2.92 -11.00
CA ALA A 409 2.52 2.78 -10.32
C ALA A 409 3.20 1.50 -10.79
N ASP A 410 4.50 1.57 -11.08
CA ASP A 410 5.33 0.42 -11.42
C ASP A 410 5.27 -0.56 -10.23
N LYS A 411 4.55 -1.68 -10.38
CA LYS A 411 4.21 -2.71 -9.36
C LYS A 411 2.87 -2.53 -8.61
N ALA A 412 2.00 -1.61 -9.00
CA ALA A 412 0.64 -1.58 -8.45
C ALA A 412 -0.21 -2.78 -8.94
N PRO A 413 -1.15 -3.28 -8.11
CA PRO A 413 -2.07 -4.35 -8.50
C PRO A 413 -3.10 -3.90 -9.55
N ALA A 414 -3.29 -2.58 -9.71
CA ALA A 414 -4.22 -1.98 -10.66
C ALA A 414 -3.74 -0.57 -11.08
N GLY A 415 -4.41 0.02 -12.07
CA GLY A 415 -4.31 1.42 -12.43
C GLY A 415 -5.66 2.12 -12.41
N ILE A 416 -5.65 3.46 -12.36
CA ILE A 416 -6.85 4.29 -12.45
C ILE A 416 -6.68 5.25 -13.63
N TYR A 417 -7.67 5.31 -14.53
CA TYR A 417 -7.68 6.27 -15.64
C TYR A 417 -8.95 7.06 -15.63
N ARG A 418 -8.83 8.35 -15.96
CA ARG A 418 -9.96 9.22 -16.19
C ARG A 418 -10.57 8.95 -17.55
N TYR A 419 -11.89 9.01 -17.60
CA TYR A 419 -12.69 8.90 -18.81
C TYR A 419 -13.55 10.15 -19.02
N ASP A 420 -13.74 10.49 -20.28
CA ASP A 420 -14.74 11.45 -20.77
C ASP A 420 -15.55 10.82 -21.92
N ALA A 421 -16.35 11.63 -22.62
CA ALA A 421 -17.20 11.16 -23.71
C ALA A 421 -16.42 10.61 -24.93
N SER A 422 -15.13 10.94 -25.05
CA SER A 422 -14.22 10.47 -26.10
C SER A 422 -13.44 9.22 -25.71
N GLY A 423 -13.38 8.86 -24.42
CA GLY A 423 -12.64 7.70 -23.90
C GLY A 423 -11.66 8.09 -22.80
N LYS A 424 -10.50 7.43 -22.73
CA LYS A 424 -9.44 7.77 -21.78
C LYS A 424 -8.91 9.19 -22.04
N THR A 425 -8.69 9.93 -20.96
CA THR A 425 -8.20 11.31 -21.03
C THR A 425 -7.13 11.58 -19.98
N ASP A 426 -6.29 12.57 -20.25
CA ASP A 426 -5.21 13.03 -19.37
C ASP A 426 -5.62 14.24 -18.52
N GLU A 427 -6.88 14.67 -18.62
CA GLU A 427 -7.39 15.74 -17.78
C GLU A 427 -7.18 15.44 -16.27
N GLY A 428 -6.61 16.40 -15.54
CA GLY A 428 -6.26 16.21 -14.13
C GLY A 428 -7.47 16.09 -13.20
N ILE A 429 -7.43 15.13 -12.26
CA ILE A 429 -8.51 14.78 -11.34
C ILE A 429 -8.90 15.97 -10.45
N ASP A 430 -10.20 16.17 -10.26
CA ASP A 430 -10.73 17.16 -9.31
C ASP A 430 -11.25 16.44 -8.06
N PRO A 431 -10.57 16.55 -6.90
CA PRO A 431 -10.98 15.86 -5.67
C PRO A 431 -12.38 16.23 -5.18
N ASN A 432 -12.87 17.42 -5.54
CA ASN A 432 -14.14 17.95 -5.07
C ASN A 432 -15.32 17.60 -5.96
N LYS A 433 -15.07 17.06 -7.15
CA LYS A 433 -16.10 16.71 -8.12
C LYS A 433 -16.76 15.38 -7.77
N GLU A 434 -18.07 15.29 -7.98
CA GLU A 434 -18.79 14.00 -7.94
C GLU A 434 -18.05 12.99 -8.81
N THR A 435 -17.75 11.82 -8.24
CA THR A 435 -16.85 10.83 -8.85
C THR A 435 -17.59 9.53 -9.07
N ILE A 436 -17.59 9.05 -10.31
CA ILE A 436 -18.07 7.72 -10.67
C ILE A 436 -16.84 6.84 -10.93
N VAL A 437 -16.74 5.71 -10.24
CA VAL A 437 -15.66 4.74 -10.41
C VAL A 437 -16.22 3.49 -11.08
N VAL A 438 -15.77 3.19 -12.29
CA VAL A 438 -16.19 2.02 -13.08
C VAL A 438 -15.15 0.91 -12.98
N THR A 439 -15.58 -0.31 -12.69
CA THR A 439 -14.68 -1.46 -12.50
C THR A 439 -15.11 -2.66 -13.34
N HIS A 440 -14.20 -3.15 -14.19
CA HIS A 440 -14.42 -4.34 -15.03
C HIS A 440 -14.34 -5.65 -14.23
N GLY A 441 -14.78 -6.75 -14.85
CA GLY A 441 -14.76 -8.11 -14.30
C GLY A 441 -13.56 -8.98 -14.70
N TRP A 442 -13.70 -10.29 -14.47
CA TRP A 442 -12.72 -11.32 -14.82
C TRP A 442 -12.44 -11.36 -16.33
N ASN A 443 -11.17 -11.59 -16.68
CA ASN A 443 -10.67 -11.63 -18.07
C ASN A 443 -10.92 -10.34 -18.90
N GLY A 444 -11.31 -9.24 -18.24
CA GLY A 444 -11.50 -7.92 -18.86
C GLY A 444 -10.37 -6.95 -18.55
N ASP A 445 -10.56 -5.74 -19.03
CA ASP A 445 -9.78 -4.54 -18.71
C ASP A 445 -10.71 -3.32 -18.78
N ASP A 446 -10.18 -2.15 -18.44
CA ASP A 446 -10.96 -0.91 -18.43
C ASP A 446 -11.37 -0.43 -19.83
N ASP A 447 -10.68 -0.90 -20.87
CA ASP A 447 -10.94 -0.57 -22.28
C ASP A 447 -11.76 -1.67 -23.00
N SER A 448 -12.30 -2.63 -22.25
CA SER A 448 -13.21 -3.63 -22.78
C SER A 448 -14.49 -2.94 -23.28
N ALA A 449 -14.98 -3.31 -24.47
CA ALA A 449 -15.95 -2.49 -25.23
C ALA A 449 -17.17 -2.01 -24.40
N SER A 450 -17.85 -2.90 -23.68
CA SER A 450 -19.00 -2.52 -22.83
C SER A 450 -18.61 -1.67 -21.61
N ILE A 451 -17.43 -1.89 -21.03
CA ILE A 451 -16.93 -1.09 -19.89
C ILE A 451 -16.53 0.32 -20.35
N ARG A 452 -15.83 0.43 -21.49
CA ARG A 452 -15.50 1.71 -22.11
C ARG A 452 -16.76 2.51 -22.41
N GLU A 453 -17.76 1.90 -23.05
CA GLU A 453 -19.01 2.61 -23.37
C GLU A 453 -19.81 2.98 -22.12
N LEU A 454 -19.82 2.13 -21.09
CA LEU A 454 -20.39 2.49 -19.78
C LEU A 454 -19.69 3.71 -19.18
N ALA A 455 -18.35 3.75 -19.17
CA ALA A 455 -17.59 4.89 -18.66
C ALA A 455 -17.87 6.18 -19.45
N LYS A 456 -17.93 6.09 -20.79
CA LYS A 456 -18.30 7.19 -21.67
C LYS A 456 -19.74 7.67 -21.41
N ALA A 457 -20.70 6.76 -21.27
CA ALA A 457 -22.09 7.10 -20.96
C ALA A 457 -22.21 7.78 -19.59
N ALA A 458 -21.52 7.25 -18.57
CA ALA A 458 -21.48 7.81 -17.23
C ALA A 458 -20.90 9.24 -17.21
N SER A 459 -19.93 9.55 -18.07
CA SER A 459 -19.31 10.89 -18.14
C SER A 459 -20.29 12.00 -18.55
N LYS A 460 -21.37 11.65 -19.25
CA LYS A 460 -22.44 12.60 -19.64
C LYS A 460 -23.27 13.10 -18.46
N SER A 461 -23.13 12.50 -17.27
CA SER A 461 -23.79 12.96 -16.04
C SER A 461 -23.24 14.30 -15.50
N GLY A 462 -22.07 14.73 -15.99
CA GLY A 462 -21.33 15.87 -15.44
C GLY A 462 -20.41 15.51 -14.27
N ALA A 463 -20.50 14.29 -13.72
CA ALA A 463 -19.52 13.75 -12.77
C ALA A 463 -18.17 13.46 -13.47
N GLN A 464 -17.08 13.41 -12.70
CA GLN A 464 -15.84 12.84 -13.21
C GLN A 464 -15.91 11.32 -13.19
N VAL A 465 -15.39 10.67 -14.23
CA VAL A 465 -15.38 9.21 -14.33
C VAL A 465 -13.96 8.70 -14.24
N LEU A 466 -13.74 7.76 -13.33
CA LEU A 466 -12.50 7.01 -13.17
C LEU A 466 -12.78 5.54 -13.48
N ALA A 467 -11.90 4.86 -14.20
CA ALA A 467 -11.99 3.43 -14.41
C ALA A 467 -10.79 2.72 -13.76
N ILE A 468 -11.06 1.62 -13.05
CA ILE A 468 -10.04 0.77 -12.45
C ILE A 468 -9.68 -0.33 -13.45
N ASP A 469 -8.41 -0.36 -13.87
CA ASP A 469 -7.80 -1.43 -14.67
C ASP A 469 -6.99 -2.34 -13.74
N TRP A 470 -7.54 -3.51 -13.43
CA TRP A 470 -6.86 -4.55 -12.66
C TRP A 470 -6.61 -5.79 -13.53
N SER A 471 -6.52 -5.60 -14.85
CA SER A 471 -6.42 -6.67 -15.86
C SER A 471 -5.22 -7.59 -15.67
N SER A 472 -4.12 -7.09 -15.13
CA SER A 472 -2.93 -7.88 -14.79
C SER A 472 -3.20 -8.99 -13.76
N LEU A 473 -4.22 -8.82 -12.93
CA LEU A 473 -4.67 -9.79 -11.92
C LEU A 473 -6.00 -10.46 -12.29
N ALA A 474 -6.85 -9.77 -13.06
CA ALA A 474 -8.12 -10.30 -13.54
C ALA A 474 -7.95 -11.34 -14.66
N LYS A 475 -6.86 -11.28 -15.42
CA LYS A 475 -6.51 -12.28 -16.46
C LYS A 475 -5.66 -13.37 -15.81
N SER A 476 -6.30 -14.47 -15.40
CA SER A 476 -5.60 -15.60 -14.76
C SER A 476 -5.10 -16.62 -15.78
N PHE A 477 -3.93 -17.20 -15.51
CA PHE A 477 -3.39 -18.34 -16.27
C PHE A 477 -4.37 -19.53 -16.18
N GLU A 478 -4.54 -20.27 -17.28
CA GLU A 478 -5.44 -21.45 -17.36
C GLU A 478 -6.93 -21.21 -17.07
N LEU A 479 -7.43 -19.97 -17.20
CA LEU A 479 -8.85 -19.65 -16.97
C LEU A 479 -9.35 -20.02 -15.55
N ARG A 480 -8.55 -19.72 -14.53
CA ARG A 480 -8.86 -19.98 -13.11
C ARG A 480 -9.52 -18.76 -12.44
N PRO A 481 -10.86 -18.65 -12.38
CA PRO A 481 -11.54 -17.49 -11.80
C PRO A 481 -11.34 -17.38 -10.28
N ASP A 482 -11.05 -18.48 -9.59
CA ASP A 482 -10.76 -18.51 -8.16
C ASP A 482 -9.49 -17.73 -7.79
N ILE A 483 -8.44 -17.82 -8.61
CA ILE A 483 -7.20 -17.05 -8.40
C ILE A 483 -7.46 -15.55 -8.53
N ALA A 484 -8.24 -15.16 -9.56
CA ALA A 484 -8.60 -13.76 -9.75
C ALA A 484 -9.51 -13.24 -8.62
N ALA A 485 -10.42 -14.07 -8.12
CA ALA A 485 -11.27 -13.74 -6.98
C ALA A 485 -10.46 -13.43 -5.72
N GLY A 486 -9.43 -14.24 -5.42
CA GLY A 486 -8.48 -14.00 -4.31
C GLY A 486 -7.67 -12.70 -4.39
N ARG A 487 -7.73 -11.98 -5.52
CA ARG A 487 -7.07 -10.67 -5.71
C ARG A 487 -8.01 -9.48 -5.56
N ILE A 488 -9.32 -9.70 -5.39
CA ILE A 488 -10.32 -8.65 -5.28
C ILE A 488 -10.07 -7.76 -4.05
N THR A 489 -9.86 -8.37 -2.87
CA THR A 489 -9.64 -7.60 -1.63
C THR A 489 -8.36 -6.73 -1.71
N PRO A 490 -7.19 -7.25 -2.11
CA PRO A 490 -5.99 -6.42 -2.30
C PRO A 490 -6.15 -5.29 -3.34
N VAL A 491 -6.86 -5.55 -4.44
CA VAL A 491 -7.14 -4.51 -5.46
C VAL A 491 -8.03 -3.41 -4.87
N ALA A 492 -9.07 -3.78 -4.14
CA ALA A 492 -9.99 -2.84 -3.50
C ALA A 492 -9.31 -2.00 -2.42
N GLU A 493 -8.43 -2.60 -1.60
CA GLU A 493 -7.59 -1.88 -0.63
C GLU A 493 -6.73 -0.83 -1.33
N TRP A 494 -5.99 -1.23 -2.37
CA TRP A 494 -5.16 -0.31 -3.12
C TRP A 494 -5.97 0.81 -3.78
N ALA A 495 -7.11 0.49 -4.38
CA ALA A 495 -7.98 1.45 -5.05
C ALA A 495 -8.55 2.46 -4.04
N GLN A 496 -9.05 1.99 -2.89
CA GLN A 496 -9.59 2.86 -1.84
C GLN A 496 -8.51 3.80 -1.27
N GLU A 497 -7.32 3.28 -0.96
CA GLU A 497 -6.19 4.10 -0.51
C GLU A 497 -5.82 5.16 -1.54
N ARG A 498 -5.86 4.81 -2.84
CA ARG A 498 -5.56 5.74 -3.91
C ARG A 498 -6.63 6.82 -4.01
N LEU A 499 -7.92 6.47 -3.96
CA LEU A 499 -9.01 7.44 -3.95
C LEU A 499 -8.89 8.42 -2.77
N VAL A 500 -8.52 7.95 -1.58
CA VAL A 500 -8.25 8.82 -0.42
C VAL A 500 -7.08 9.76 -0.68
N LYS A 501 -5.96 9.27 -1.24
CA LYS A 501 -4.80 10.11 -1.59
C LYS A 501 -5.14 11.15 -2.67
N LEU A 502 -6.06 10.82 -3.57
CA LEU A 502 -6.63 11.78 -4.53
C LEU A 502 -7.62 12.75 -3.88
N GLY A 503 -7.96 12.59 -2.61
CA GLY A 503 -8.90 13.44 -1.88
C GLY A 503 -10.37 13.18 -2.25
N ILE A 504 -10.66 12.05 -2.91
CA ILE A 504 -12.01 11.67 -3.31
C ILE A 504 -12.73 11.12 -2.08
N LYS A 505 -13.80 11.81 -1.68
CA LYS A 505 -14.57 11.49 -0.46
C LYS A 505 -15.71 10.49 -0.77
N PRO A 506 -16.01 9.54 0.14
CA PRO A 506 -17.00 8.50 -0.10
C PRO A 506 -18.40 9.06 -0.37
N GLU A 507 -18.80 10.15 0.30
CA GLU A 507 -20.11 10.81 0.13
C GLU A 507 -20.31 11.46 -1.25
N LYS A 508 -19.24 11.61 -2.05
CA LYS A 508 -19.26 12.06 -3.45
C LYS A 508 -18.96 10.94 -4.45
N THR A 509 -18.89 9.70 -3.98
CA THR A 509 -18.41 8.55 -4.77
C THR A 509 -19.55 7.61 -5.15
N THR A 510 -19.71 7.37 -6.44
CA THR A 510 -20.56 6.30 -7.01
C THR A 510 -19.66 5.19 -7.54
N LEU A 511 -19.79 3.98 -7.01
CA LEU A 511 -19.06 2.81 -7.50
C LEU A 511 -19.95 2.03 -8.47
N ILE A 512 -19.43 1.65 -9.63
CA ILE A 512 -20.13 0.82 -10.62
C ILE A 512 -19.22 -0.35 -10.97
N GLY A 513 -19.67 -1.57 -10.70
CA GLY A 513 -18.91 -2.78 -10.97
C GLY A 513 -19.68 -3.76 -11.84
N HIS A 514 -18.97 -4.46 -12.72
CA HIS A 514 -19.51 -5.62 -13.45
C HIS A 514 -18.84 -6.91 -12.97
N SER A 515 -19.61 -7.97 -12.74
CA SER A 515 -19.07 -9.29 -12.38
C SER A 515 -18.17 -9.23 -11.13
N PHE A 516 -16.89 -9.64 -11.22
CA PHE A 516 -15.89 -9.43 -10.15
C PHE A 516 -15.68 -7.96 -9.81
N GLY A 517 -15.86 -7.04 -10.75
CA GLY A 517 -15.84 -5.61 -10.50
C GLY A 517 -16.92 -5.14 -9.53
N SER A 518 -18.06 -5.84 -9.44
CA SER A 518 -19.10 -5.59 -8.42
C SER A 518 -18.56 -5.87 -7.01
N TYR A 519 -17.72 -6.89 -6.87
CA TYR A 519 -17.09 -7.24 -5.60
C TYR A 519 -15.90 -6.33 -5.28
N VAL A 520 -15.08 -5.96 -6.27
CA VAL A 520 -14.07 -4.90 -6.09
C VAL A 520 -14.73 -3.61 -5.60
N SER A 521 -15.85 -3.21 -6.22
CA SER A 521 -16.62 -2.02 -5.82
C SER A 521 -17.17 -2.14 -4.39
N ALA A 522 -17.77 -3.29 -4.03
CA ALA A 522 -18.27 -3.51 -2.69
C ALA A 522 -17.17 -3.48 -1.62
N GLU A 523 -16.01 -4.08 -1.93
CA GLU A 523 -14.84 -4.09 -1.06
C GLU A 523 -14.22 -2.69 -0.91
N ILE A 524 -14.18 -1.86 -1.95
CA ILE A 524 -13.79 -0.44 -1.85
C ILE A 524 -14.74 0.28 -0.88
N GLY A 525 -16.06 0.10 -1.03
CA GLY A 525 -17.05 0.67 -0.12
C GLY A 525 -16.88 0.19 1.32
N ARG A 526 -16.61 -1.11 1.53
CA ARG A 526 -16.30 -1.67 2.85
C ARG A 526 -15.09 -1.01 3.49
N LYS A 527 -14.02 -0.77 2.71
CA LYS A 527 -12.79 -0.13 3.21
C LYS A 527 -13.00 1.31 3.64
N PHE A 528 -13.84 2.06 2.93
CA PHE A 528 -14.27 3.39 3.41
C PHE A 528 -15.02 3.30 4.76
N VAL A 529 -15.98 2.39 4.90
CA VAL A 529 -16.70 2.18 6.17
C VAL A 529 -15.75 1.79 7.31
N GLU A 530 -14.84 0.85 7.07
CA GLU A 530 -13.87 0.38 8.08
C GLU A 530 -12.84 1.43 8.47
N SER A 531 -12.49 2.34 7.57
CA SER A 531 -11.63 3.49 7.88
C SER A 531 -12.31 4.56 8.74
N GLY A 532 -13.64 4.45 8.94
CA GLY A 532 -14.45 5.47 9.64
C GLY A 532 -14.90 6.63 8.75
N ALA A 533 -14.57 6.62 7.45
CA ALA A 533 -14.96 7.65 6.49
C ALA A 533 -16.46 7.60 6.12
N GLY A 534 -17.14 6.49 6.43
CA GLY A 534 -18.57 6.30 6.14
C GLY A 534 -18.83 5.52 4.86
N LYS A 535 -20.12 5.37 4.51
CA LYS A 535 -20.57 4.67 3.30
C LYS A 535 -20.33 5.53 2.05
N VAL A 536 -20.08 4.88 0.92
CA VAL A 536 -20.07 5.60 -0.37
C VAL A 536 -21.49 6.09 -0.73
N LYS A 537 -21.59 7.14 -1.55
CA LYS A 537 -22.87 7.70 -1.98
C LYS A 537 -23.75 6.64 -2.63
N ASN A 538 -23.19 5.95 -3.63
CA ASN A 538 -23.90 4.99 -4.44
C ASN A 538 -23.03 3.77 -4.76
N LEU A 539 -23.66 2.59 -4.88
CA LEU A 539 -23.06 1.41 -5.48
C LEU A 539 -24.00 0.78 -6.50
N VAL A 540 -23.52 0.55 -7.72
CA VAL A 540 -24.22 -0.17 -8.77
C VAL A 540 -23.50 -1.48 -9.04
N ALA A 541 -24.19 -2.61 -8.85
CA ALA A 541 -23.68 -3.95 -9.14
C ALA A 541 -24.34 -4.50 -10.41
N LEU A 542 -23.55 -4.75 -11.45
CA LEU A 542 -24.00 -5.28 -12.74
C LEU A 542 -23.59 -6.74 -12.82
N ASP A 543 -24.57 -7.63 -12.73
CA ASP A 543 -24.44 -9.08 -12.71
C ASP A 543 -23.28 -9.57 -11.81
N PRO A 544 -23.36 -9.34 -10.48
CA PRO A 544 -22.28 -9.75 -9.55
C PRO A 544 -21.93 -11.22 -9.75
N ALA A 545 -20.65 -11.57 -9.81
CA ALA A 545 -20.23 -12.92 -10.19
C ALA A 545 -20.75 -14.01 -9.25
N VAL A 546 -20.85 -15.26 -9.72
CA VAL A 546 -21.18 -16.41 -8.86
C VAL A 546 -20.20 -16.57 -7.69
N ARG A 547 -20.52 -17.40 -6.68
CA ARG A 547 -19.79 -17.47 -5.41
C ARG A 547 -18.36 -18.02 -5.56
N PHE A 548 -17.36 -17.17 -5.31
CA PHE A 548 -15.93 -17.51 -5.17
C PHE A 548 -15.38 -16.97 -3.84
N ASP A 549 -14.24 -17.50 -3.38
CA ASP A 549 -13.50 -16.97 -2.22
C ASP A 549 -12.77 -15.68 -2.63
N LEU A 550 -12.98 -14.59 -1.88
CA LEU A 550 -12.46 -13.26 -2.19
C LEU A 550 -11.09 -12.94 -1.58
N ASP A 551 -10.54 -13.79 -0.69
CA ASP A 551 -9.30 -13.47 0.02
C ASP A 551 -8.26 -14.61 0.14
N GLU A 552 -8.50 -15.80 -0.41
CA GLU A 552 -7.60 -16.98 -0.37
C GLU A 552 -7.18 -17.43 1.06
N ARG A 553 -7.63 -16.74 2.11
CA ARG A 553 -7.01 -16.77 3.45
C ARG A 553 -7.76 -17.64 4.44
N THR A 554 -9.07 -17.83 4.24
CA THR A 554 -9.93 -18.52 5.21
C THR A 554 -10.34 -19.92 4.76
N GLY A 555 -10.12 -20.28 3.48
CA GLY A 555 -10.64 -21.50 2.88
C GLY A 555 -12.18 -21.55 2.86
N ARG A 556 -12.85 -20.42 3.12
CA ARG A 556 -14.31 -20.26 3.08
C ARG A 556 -14.66 -19.43 1.85
N ARG A 557 -15.82 -19.72 1.24
CA ARG A 557 -16.36 -18.91 0.14
C ARG A 557 -16.91 -17.59 0.68
N ASP A 558 -16.02 -16.72 1.14
CA ASP A 558 -16.35 -15.44 1.74
C ASP A 558 -16.86 -14.49 0.64
N LEU A 559 -18.10 -14.02 0.79
CA LEU A 559 -18.71 -13.01 -0.06
C LEU A 559 -18.48 -11.61 0.53
N PRO A 560 -18.55 -10.54 -0.28
CA PRO A 560 -18.40 -9.20 0.26
C PRO A 560 -19.62 -8.86 1.13
N LYS A 561 -19.50 -7.82 1.95
CA LYS A 561 -20.64 -7.31 2.75
C LYS A 561 -21.86 -7.05 1.83
N PRO A 562 -23.09 -7.18 2.37
CA PRO A 562 -24.30 -6.75 1.67
C PRO A 562 -24.12 -5.37 1.03
N PHE A 563 -24.53 -5.20 -0.23
CA PHE A 563 -24.28 -3.95 -0.97
C PHE A 563 -24.89 -2.72 -0.27
N ARG A 564 -26.03 -2.89 0.41
CA ARG A 564 -26.66 -1.84 1.23
C ARG A 564 -25.85 -1.44 2.48
N ASP A 565 -24.92 -2.27 2.92
CA ASP A 565 -24.11 -1.98 4.13
C ASP A 565 -22.90 -1.11 3.81
N VAL A 566 -22.50 -1.01 2.55
CA VAL A 566 -21.30 -0.26 2.11
C VAL A 566 -21.62 1.03 1.35
N ALA A 567 -22.88 1.21 0.92
CA ALA A 567 -23.34 2.39 0.19
C ALA A 567 -24.65 2.95 0.77
N ASN A 568 -24.87 4.27 0.66
CA ASN A 568 -26.12 4.91 1.08
C ASN A 568 -27.29 4.56 0.16
N ASN A 569 -27.03 4.45 -1.15
CA ASN A 569 -27.96 3.87 -2.11
C ASN A 569 -27.25 2.76 -2.87
N SER A 570 -27.90 1.63 -3.06
CA SER A 570 -27.33 0.55 -3.89
C SER A 570 -28.36 0.00 -4.85
N LEU A 571 -27.93 -0.21 -6.08
CA LEU A 571 -28.73 -0.71 -7.19
C LEU A 571 -28.04 -1.94 -7.78
N ALA A 572 -28.78 -3.03 -8.00
CA ALA A 572 -28.24 -4.21 -8.68
C ALA A 572 -29.08 -4.56 -9.91
N PHE A 573 -28.43 -4.82 -11.04
CA PHE A 573 -29.07 -5.47 -12.18
C PHE A 573 -28.46 -6.87 -12.29
N ILE A 574 -29.30 -7.90 -12.42
CA ILE A 574 -28.87 -9.31 -12.44
C ILE A 574 -29.59 -10.05 -13.57
N ALA A 575 -28.88 -10.86 -14.34
CA ALA A 575 -29.51 -11.67 -15.39
C ALA A 575 -30.40 -12.76 -14.76
N SER A 576 -31.53 -13.06 -15.40
CA SER A 576 -32.43 -14.12 -14.94
C SER A 576 -31.76 -15.51 -15.01
N ASN A 577 -32.01 -16.35 -14.00
CA ASN A 577 -31.60 -17.76 -13.97
C ASN A 577 -32.17 -18.58 -15.15
N GLY A 578 -33.28 -18.15 -15.76
CA GLY A 578 -33.85 -18.79 -16.96
C GLY A 578 -32.96 -18.66 -18.21
N ALA A 579 -31.96 -17.78 -18.18
CA ALA A 579 -31.05 -17.55 -19.30
C ALA A 579 -29.86 -18.52 -19.37
N GLN A 580 -29.77 -19.48 -18.42
CA GLN A 580 -28.73 -20.53 -18.36
C GLN A 580 -28.64 -21.40 -19.64
N GLY A 581 -29.72 -21.48 -20.43
CA GLY A 581 -29.76 -22.24 -21.69
C GLY A 581 -29.13 -21.54 -22.91
N LEU A 582 -28.67 -20.29 -22.78
CA LEU A 582 -28.17 -19.45 -23.89
C LEU A 582 -26.63 -19.27 -23.89
N GLY A 583 -25.88 -20.15 -23.21
CA GLY A 583 -24.41 -20.16 -23.27
C GLY A 583 -23.70 -19.23 -22.28
N GLY A 584 -24.41 -18.63 -21.31
CA GLY A 584 -23.82 -17.88 -20.19
C GLY A 584 -24.46 -18.25 -18.85
N ILE A 585 -23.65 -18.24 -17.78
CA ILE A 585 -24.11 -18.46 -16.41
C ILE A 585 -24.45 -17.09 -15.81
N PRO A 586 -25.69 -16.84 -15.38
CA PRO A 586 -26.06 -15.63 -14.64
C PRO A 586 -25.23 -15.45 -13.36
N GLY A 587 -25.11 -14.21 -12.91
CA GLY A 587 -24.46 -13.88 -11.65
C GLY A 587 -25.16 -14.42 -10.40
N ASN A 588 -24.70 -13.96 -9.23
CA ASN A 588 -25.20 -14.32 -7.92
C ASN A 588 -26.44 -13.49 -7.54
N ASN A 589 -27.64 -14.05 -7.77
CA ASN A 589 -28.93 -13.43 -7.43
C ASN A 589 -29.03 -13.06 -5.95
N ASP A 590 -28.63 -13.95 -5.03
CA ASP A 590 -28.68 -13.69 -3.59
C ASP A 590 -27.88 -12.43 -3.20
N GLN A 591 -26.70 -12.27 -3.80
CA GLN A 591 -25.87 -11.11 -3.53
C GLN A 591 -26.43 -9.84 -4.17
N ALA A 592 -27.00 -9.93 -5.38
CA ALA A 592 -27.70 -8.82 -6.01
C ALA A 592 -28.87 -8.32 -5.14
N ALA A 593 -29.65 -9.22 -4.55
CA ALA A 593 -30.77 -8.91 -3.65
C ALA A 593 -30.34 -8.21 -2.34
N THR A 594 -29.04 -8.16 -2.04
CA THR A 594 -28.54 -7.37 -0.90
C THR A 594 -28.50 -5.86 -1.15
N ALA A 595 -28.65 -5.40 -2.40
CA ALA A 595 -28.77 -3.99 -2.74
C ALA A 595 -30.05 -3.36 -2.15
N HIS A 596 -30.15 -2.04 -2.07
CA HIS A 596 -31.40 -1.37 -1.67
C HIS A 596 -32.51 -1.64 -2.68
N ASN A 597 -32.16 -1.62 -3.98
CA ASN A 597 -33.03 -2.05 -5.07
C ASN A 597 -32.27 -2.98 -6.00
N SER A 598 -32.92 -4.02 -6.50
CA SER A 598 -32.35 -5.04 -7.37
C SER A 598 -33.38 -5.46 -8.43
N PHE A 599 -32.92 -5.63 -9.68
CA PHE A 599 -33.78 -5.89 -10.82
C PHE A 599 -33.27 -7.08 -11.63
N VAL A 600 -34.19 -7.99 -11.94
CA VAL A 600 -33.89 -9.15 -12.77
C VAL A 600 -34.06 -8.80 -14.24
N VAL A 601 -32.98 -8.88 -15.02
CA VAL A 601 -32.96 -8.67 -16.47
C VAL A 601 -33.30 -9.96 -17.19
N ARG A 602 -34.41 -9.94 -17.94
CA ARG A 602 -34.93 -11.04 -18.75
C ARG A 602 -34.56 -10.81 -20.21
N PHE A 603 -33.83 -11.78 -20.78
CA PHE A 603 -33.49 -11.81 -22.20
C PHE A 603 -34.42 -12.77 -22.95
N PRO A 604 -34.78 -12.48 -24.21
CA PRO A 604 -35.64 -13.34 -25.02
C PRO A 604 -34.94 -14.65 -25.36
N LEU A 605 -35.74 -15.71 -25.54
CA LEU A 605 -35.26 -17.03 -25.98
C LEU A 605 -34.61 -16.91 -27.37
N GLY A 606 -33.36 -17.39 -27.50
CA GLY A 606 -32.62 -17.40 -28.77
C GLY A 606 -31.56 -16.30 -28.92
N ALA A 607 -31.30 -15.48 -27.89
CA ALA A 607 -30.18 -14.55 -27.90
C ALA A 607 -28.82 -15.31 -27.98
N SER A 608 -27.90 -14.77 -28.78
CA SER A 608 -26.57 -15.31 -29.14
C SER A 608 -25.73 -15.86 -27.97
N LEU A 609 -24.79 -16.77 -28.30
CA LEU A 609 -23.82 -17.47 -27.42
C LEU A 609 -22.91 -16.55 -26.58
N THR A 610 -22.91 -15.22 -26.78
CA THR A 610 -22.27 -14.25 -25.88
C THR A 610 -23.19 -14.03 -24.68
N GLY A 611 -22.92 -14.73 -23.59
CA GLY A 611 -23.85 -14.96 -22.49
C GLY A 611 -24.55 -13.73 -21.86
N PRO A 612 -25.77 -13.92 -21.30
CA PRO A 612 -26.56 -12.92 -20.56
C PRO A 612 -25.78 -12.06 -19.55
N HIS A 613 -24.72 -12.64 -18.97
CA HIS A 613 -23.89 -12.03 -17.94
C HIS A 613 -23.18 -10.74 -18.35
N SER A 614 -22.64 -10.67 -19.57
CA SER A 614 -21.98 -9.45 -20.06
C SER A 614 -22.99 -8.41 -20.54
N ARG A 615 -24.20 -8.83 -20.93
CA ARG A 615 -25.23 -7.97 -21.53
C ARG A 615 -25.96 -7.11 -20.52
N VAL A 616 -25.93 -7.45 -19.23
CA VAL A 616 -26.45 -6.57 -18.17
C VAL A 616 -25.77 -5.20 -18.18
N VAL A 617 -24.48 -5.13 -18.54
CA VAL A 617 -23.75 -3.85 -18.70
C VAL A 617 -24.34 -3.04 -19.84
N ASP A 618 -24.64 -3.68 -20.97
CA ASP A 618 -25.24 -3.04 -22.14
C ASP A 618 -26.64 -2.50 -21.80
N THR A 619 -27.47 -3.29 -21.09
CA THR A 619 -28.80 -2.86 -20.62
C THR A 619 -28.70 -1.62 -19.73
N PHE A 620 -27.81 -1.62 -18.74
CA PHE A 620 -27.61 -0.46 -17.86
C PHE A 620 -27.08 0.75 -18.64
N THR A 621 -26.17 0.54 -19.59
CA THR A 621 -25.60 1.61 -20.42
C THR A 621 -26.65 2.22 -21.34
N ASP A 622 -27.52 1.40 -21.94
CA ASP A 622 -28.64 1.87 -22.75
C ASP A 622 -29.65 2.66 -21.90
N ALA A 623 -29.95 2.21 -20.68
CA ALA A 623 -30.79 2.95 -19.73
C ALA A 623 -30.28 4.38 -19.47
N LEU A 624 -28.95 4.56 -19.38
CA LEU A 624 -28.33 5.88 -19.27
C LEU A 624 -28.48 6.70 -20.56
N HIS A 625 -28.28 6.08 -21.72
CA HIS A 625 -28.39 6.75 -23.02
C HIS A 625 -29.81 7.23 -23.33
N GLN A 626 -30.82 6.43 -23.00
CA GLN A 626 -32.22 6.80 -23.16
C GLN A 626 -32.71 7.78 -22.08
N GLY A 627 -31.88 8.04 -21.04
CA GLY A 627 -32.23 8.90 -19.92
C GLY A 627 -33.26 8.30 -18.97
N PHE A 628 -33.50 6.99 -19.05
CA PHE A 628 -34.32 6.22 -18.09
C PHE A 628 -33.63 6.13 -16.73
N LEU A 629 -32.31 6.20 -16.69
CA LEU A 629 -31.52 6.34 -15.46
C LEU A 629 -30.57 7.54 -15.61
N ARG A 630 -30.32 8.26 -14.52
CA ARG A 630 -29.47 9.47 -14.53
C ARG A 630 -28.50 9.50 -13.36
N LEU A 631 -27.24 9.18 -13.59
CA LEU A 631 -26.21 9.30 -12.56
C LEU A 631 -26.00 10.77 -12.12
N PRO A 632 -25.60 11.02 -10.85
CA PRO A 632 -25.44 10.05 -9.77
C PRO A 632 -26.77 9.66 -9.08
N SER A 633 -27.93 10.13 -9.56
CA SER A 633 -29.21 9.65 -9.03
C SER A 633 -29.47 8.21 -9.47
N LEU A 634 -29.86 7.35 -8.52
CA LEU A 634 -30.22 5.97 -8.82
C LEU A 634 -31.74 5.76 -8.88
N THR A 635 -32.52 6.85 -8.96
CA THR A 635 -33.98 6.77 -9.07
C THR A 635 -34.38 6.20 -10.43
N LEU A 636 -35.22 5.18 -10.39
CA LEU A 636 -35.85 4.61 -11.59
C LEU A 636 -37.26 5.20 -11.77
N PRO A 637 -37.67 5.54 -12.99
CA PRO A 637 -39.03 6.00 -13.27
C PRO A 637 -40.06 4.95 -12.87
N ASN A 638 -41.15 5.37 -12.24
CA ASN A 638 -42.29 4.51 -11.86
C ASN A 638 -41.89 3.29 -10.99
N HIS A 639 -40.88 3.46 -10.12
CA HIS A 639 -40.49 2.46 -9.14
C HIS A 639 -41.64 2.18 -8.15
N GLN A 640 -42.00 0.91 -7.98
CA GLN A 640 -42.86 0.41 -6.91
C GLN A 640 -42.19 -0.81 -6.28
N ASP A 641 -42.38 -1.01 -4.98
CA ASP A 641 -41.84 -2.15 -4.25
C ASP A 641 -42.62 -3.42 -4.59
N ASN A 642 -42.33 -4.00 -5.76
CA ASN A 642 -42.87 -5.27 -6.21
C ASN A 642 -41.83 -6.37 -6.02
N TYR A 643 -42.25 -7.58 -5.70
CA TYR A 643 -41.32 -8.68 -5.42
C TYR A 643 -41.25 -9.65 -6.60
N TYR A 644 -40.04 -9.97 -7.05
CA TYR A 644 -39.76 -10.91 -8.13
C TYR A 644 -38.76 -11.96 -7.69
N ASN A 645 -38.89 -13.19 -8.22
CA ASN A 645 -37.89 -14.25 -8.01
C ASN A 645 -36.76 -14.18 -9.05
N ASP A 646 -35.74 -15.04 -8.92
CA ASP A 646 -34.57 -15.12 -9.82
C ASP A 646 -34.92 -15.45 -11.29
N LEU A 647 -36.13 -15.97 -11.56
CA LEU A 647 -36.63 -16.19 -12.92
C LEU A 647 -37.29 -14.92 -13.50
N GLY A 648 -37.29 -13.82 -12.75
CA GLY A 648 -37.97 -12.58 -13.07
C GLY A 648 -39.49 -12.74 -13.08
N ARG A 649 -40.05 -13.70 -12.34
CA ARG A 649 -41.51 -13.87 -12.21
C ARG A 649 -42.00 -13.16 -10.95
N SER A 650 -43.10 -12.43 -11.07
CA SER A 650 -43.72 -11.70 -9.97
C SER A 650 -44.21 -12.63 -8.86
N LEU A 651 -43.85 -12.29 -7.63
CA LEU A 651 -44.28 -12.93 -6.40
C LEU A 651 -45.52 -12.16 -5.92
N THR A 652 -46.67 -12.75 -6.19
CA THR A 652 -47.96 -12.26 -5.71
C THR A 652 -47.99 -12.15 -4.18
N PRO A 653 -48.21 -10.96 -3.57
CA PRO A 653 -48.48 -10.87 -2.14
C PRO A 653 -49.76 -11.66 -1.81
N VAL A 654 -49.67 -12.63 -0.90
CA VAL A 654 -50.87 -13.27 -0.34
C VAL A 654 -51.46 -12.30 0.68
N PRO A 655 -52.74 -11.89 0.57
CA PRO A 655 -53.35 -11.01 1.56
C PRO A 655 -53.17 -11.56 2.98
N GLY A 656 -52.62 -10.74 3.88
CA GLY A 656 -52.37 -11.11 5.29
C GLY A 656 -51.01 -11.76 5.58
N HIS A 657 -50.17 -12.03 4.58
CA HIS A 657 -48.79 -12.49 4.79
C HIS A 657 -47.81 -11.51 4.12
N ALA A 658 -46.99 -10.83 4.92
CA ALA A 658 -45.84 -10.14 4.40
C ALA A 658 -44.92 -11.18 3.74
N ILE A 659 -44.83 -11.19 2.41
CA ILE A 659 -43.82 -11.99 1.71
C ILE A 659 -42.47 -11.31 1.91
N ARG A 660 -41.91 -11.49 3.11
CA ARG A 660 -40.46 -11.48 3.28
C ARG A 660 -40.04 -12.93 3.25
N VAL A 661 -39.86 -13.50 2.06
CA VAL A 661 -39.02 -14.69 1.97
C VAL A 661 -37.60 -14.17 2.14
N PRO A 662 -36.91 -14.46 3.27
CA PRO A 662 -35.53 -14.04 3.42
C PRO A 662 -34.72 -14.82 2.39
N GLY A 663 -34.31 -14.17 1.30
CA GLY A 663 -33.34 -14.72 0.35
C GLY A 663 -33.67 -14.65 -1.15
N PHE A 664 -34.90 -14.34 -1.59
CA PHE A 664 -35.28 -14.53 -3.02
C PHE A 664 -36.15 -13.41 -3.64
N ALA A 665 -36.12 -12.20 -3.09
CA ALA A 665 -37.01 -11.14 -3.55
C ALA A 665 -36.20 -9.98 -4.16
N HIS A 666 -36.46 -9.70 -5.43
CA HIS A 666 -36.00 -8.53 -6.18
C HIS A 666 -37.11 -7.49 -6.29
N GLU A 667 -36.75 -6.22 -6.35
CA GLU A 667 -37.64 -5.06 -6.40
C GLU A 667 -38.29 -4.86 -7.78
N GLY A 668 -37.83 -5.58 -8.81
CA GLY A 668 -38.44 -5.52 -10.14
C GLY A 668 -37.87 -6.50 -11.16
N SER A 669 -38.44 -6.46 -12.37
CA SER A 669 -37.89 -7.13 -13.55
C SER A 669 -37.80 -6.19 -14.74
N ILE A 670 -36.78 -6.40 -15.57
CA ILE A 670 -36.47 -5.64 -16.79
C ILE A 670 -36.49 -6.63 -17.93
N SER A 671 -37.44 -6.53 -18.86
CA SER A 671 -37.35 -7.22 -20.15
C SER A 671 -36.50 -6.39 -21.10
N VAL A 672 -35.76 -7.05 -21.99
CA VAL A 672 -35.01 -6.35 -23.05
C VAL A 672 -35.26 -7.02 -24.39
N ASN A 673 -35.47 -6.24 -25.44
CA ASN A 673 -35.56 -6.76 -26.81
C ASN A 673 -34.19 -6.77 -27.51
N TRP A 674 -33.93 -7.81 -28.31
CA TRP A 674 -32.66 -8.03 -29.00
C TRP A 674 -32.76 -7.70 -30.48
N THR A 675 -31.90 -6.80 -30.97
CA THR A 675 -31.95 -6.33 -32.36
C THR A 675 -31.05 -7.11 -33.32
N GLY A 676 -30.28 -8.08 -32.82
CA GLY A 676 -29.54 -9.05 -33.65
C GLY A 676 -28.45 -8.48 -34.57
N LYS A 677 -28.14 -7.18 -34.51
CA LYS A 677 -27.21 -6.53 -35.44
C LYS A 677 -25.90 -6.17 -34.74
N LYS A 678 -25.04 -7.18 -34.61
CA LYS A 678 -23.59 -7.15 -34.32
C LYS A 678 -23.18 -7.10 -32.85
N ASP A 679 -22.13 -7.89 -32.57
CA ASP A 679 -21.85 -8.48 -31.26
C ASP A 679 -21.09 -7.60 -30.27
N ASP A 680 -20.67 -6.38 -30.60
CA ASP A 680 -20.02 -5.50 -29.64
C ASP A 680 -20.11 -4.01 -30.02
N TRP A 681 -19.74 -3.15 -29.07
CA TRP A 681 -19.64 -1.70 -29.28
C TRP A 681 -18.42 -1.29 -30.15
N SER A 682 -17.63 -2.21 -30.72
CA SER A 682 -16.34 -1.91 -31.38
C SER A 682 -16.49 -1.32 -32.79
N GLU A 683 -17.61 -1.51 -33.47
CA GLU A 683 -17.80 -1.04 -34.85
C GLU A 683 -18.24 0.44 -34.97
N ARG A 684 -18.67 1.09 -33.89
CA ARG A 684 -19.14 2.49 -33.92
C ARG A 684 -18.06 3.47 -34.39
N ASP A 685 -16.79 3.16 -34.11
CA ASP A 685 -15.65 4.04 -34.38
C ASP A 685 -15.14 4.03 -35.83
N ARG A 686 -15.56 3.06 -36.68
CA ARG A 686 -14.83 2.80 -37.93
C ARG A 686 -15.48 3.21 -39.24
N ARG A 687 -16.76 3.61 -39.35
CA ARG A 687 -17.25 4.06 -40.67
C ARG A 687 -18.55 4.87 -40.82
N HIS A 688 -19.49 4.94 -39.87
CA HIS A 688 -20.74 5.70 -40.10
C HIS A 688 -21.35 6.29 -38.83
N PRO A 689 -21.35 7.63 -38.64
CA PRO A 689 -21.98 8.29 -37.48
C PRO A 689 -23.52 8.23 -37.48
N ARG A 690 -24.15 7.42 -38.36
CA ARG A 690 -25.60 7.26 -38.49
C ARG A 690 -26.08 5.80 -38.36
N SER A 691 -25.23 4.83 -37.98
CA SER A 691 -25.75 3.50 -37.63
C SER A 691 -26.26 3.50 -36.18
N THR A 692 -27.57 3.27 -36.03
CA THR A 692 -28.33 3.34 -34.77
C THR A 692 -28.29 2.05 -33.94
N GLY A 693 -27.38 1.10 -34.21
CA GLY A 693 -27.41 -0.23 -33.59
C GLY A 693 -26.68 -0.29 -32.26
N ASN A 694 -27.36 -0.03 -31.13
CA ASN A 694 -26.90 -0.55 -29.84
C ASN A 694 -27.02 -2.10 -29.87
N PRO A 695 -26.09 -2.86 -29.26
CA PRO A 695 -26.17 -4.33 -29.24
C PRO A 695 -27.38 -4.85 -28.42
N VAL A 696 -27.89 -4.01 -27.52
CA VAL A 696 -29.14 -4.17 -26.78
C VAL A 696 -29.89 -2.84 -26.87
N TYR A 697 -31.18 -2.87 -27.19
CA TYR A 697 -32.02 -1.68 -27.24
C TYR A 697 -33.22 -1.90 -26.31
N ILE A 698 -33.34 -1.08 -25.27
CA ILE A 698 -34.56 -1.01 -24.47
C ILE A 698 -35.56 -0.24 -25.33
N GLU A 699 -36.59 -0.93 -25.82
CA GLU A 699 -37.63 -0.37 -26.69
C GLU A 699 -38.52 0.66 -25.98
N GLY A 700 -38.67 0.55 -24.66
CA GLY A 700 -39.35 1.56 -23.84
C GLY A 700 -39.62 1.10 -22.40
N LEU A 701 -40.03 2.04 -21.55
CA LEU A 701 -40.54 1.72 -20.21
C LEU A 701 -42.06 1.52 -20.30
N THR A 702 -42.56 0.29 -20.19
CA THR A 702 -44.00 0.02 -20.29
C THR A 702 -44.57 -0.38 -18.94
N ARG A 703 -45.54 0.40 -18.43
CA ARG A 703 -46.39 0.00 -17.31
C ARG A 703 -47.33 -1.10 -17.83
N VAL A 704 -47.12 -2.34 -17.42
CA VAL A 704 -47.99 -3.46 -17.81
C VAL A 704 -48.97 -3.68 -16.67
N VAL A 705 -50.26 -3.48 -16.95
CA VAL A 705 -51.33 -3.89 -16.04
C VAL A 705 -51.81 -5.24 -16.52
N ASP A 706 -51.66 -6.28 -15.71
CA ASP A 706 -52.18 -7.59 -16.08
C ASP A 706 -53.72 -7.63 -15.93
N ASN A 707 -54.34 -8.69 -16.46
CA ASN A 707 -55.79 -8.86 -16.43
C ASN A 707 -56.38 -8.99 -15.01
N SER A 708 -55.55 -9.09 -13.97
CA SER A 708 -55.96 -9.11 -12.56
C SER A 708 -55.96 -7.72 -11.91
N GLY A 709 -55.56 -6.68 -12.65
CA GLY A 709 -55.46 -5.31 -12.13
C GLY A 709 -54.19 -5.04 -11.35
N ARG A 710 -53.18 -5.92 -11.43
CA ARG A 710 -51.86 -5.66 -10.84
C ARG A 710 -50.98 -4.91 -11.81
N GLU A 711 -50.34 -3.87 -11.28
CA GLU A 711 -49.45 -3.01 -12.04
C GLU A 711 -48.01 -3.50 -11.90
N GLU A 712 -47.39 -3.88 -13.02
CA GLU A 712 -45.97 -4.20 -13.12
C GLU A 712 -45.24 -3.12 -13.91
N THR A 713 -44.14 -2.61 -13.37
CA THR A 713 -43.18 -1.82 -14.14
C THR A 713 -42.29 -2.79 -14.91
N THR A 714 -42.55 -2.96 -16.20
CA THR A 714 -41.68 -3.75 -17.10
C THR A 714 -40.91 -2.78 -17.99
N TRP A 715 -39.59 -2.79 -17.88
CA TRP A 715 -38.74 -2.25 -18.95
C TRP A 715 -38.89 -3.22 -20.12
N THR A 716 -39.17 -2.75 -21.33
CA THR A 716 -39.34 -3.58 -22.55
C THR A 716 -38.26 -3.24 -23.55
#